data_AF-A0A1E3JRP8-F1
#
_entry.id   AF-A0A1E3JRP8-F1
#
_cell.length_a   1.000
_cell.length_b   1.000
_cell.length_c   1.000
_cell.angle_alpha   90.00
_cell.angle_beta   90.00
_cell.angle_gamma   90.00
#
_symmetry.space_group_name_H-M   'P 1'
#
loop_
_entity.id
_entity.type
_entity.pdbx_description
1 polymer ?
#
loop_
_entity_poly.entity_id
_entity_poly.type
_entity_poly.pdbx_seq_one_letter_code
_entity_poly.pdbx_strand_id
1 'polypeptide(L)'
;MSQFPPERIRNLSIIAHIDHGKSTLADRLLQMTGTVPPESSPQFLDKLKVEKERGITVKAQTVSIIHTHTDGHKYLINLIDTPGHVDFSYEVSRSLGACEGALLLVDCSQGIQAQTLSVFHHALEADLSMLAVINKVDLPHAYPDETSEEIASSLGLEKDRHLRISAKSGLGVDTVLGSIIEGLPSPSPYEGGEDGKLRGLIFDTFYDQFRGVVSLVRIFAGSLKKGDKVRFLQADRKYEILEVGLNNPDEVPVERLTVGQVGYIVCNMKDSGEAFIGDTICWADKVVDPLPGFQPMKAMVYAGVFPMDSGDFPKLEESIERLTLNDRSVSVQRESSAALSQGFRLGFLGTLHMDVFRQRLEDEYSSEVIVTAPTVPYKVVFTNGTEQFISNPVEFPEPGDPKARVAHVEEPMINATIFVPNEYIGSMMDLCARYRGIQLEYRILENSERAVLRYTLPLSEIVTEFFSELKSQSSGFASFDYEEAGYEQSPLVKMNILINGKPVDALSMIVHKYAAQAIGKAWVKKLKEVVPRQQFELSIQAAIGAKVIARENVSAFRKDVTAGLYGGHYDRKLKHLNKQKEGKKKLKKLAGNIEIPQSAYYKVLSSRPRGFATSARTTVGLALGLASYPQPPLPMGGWGFERSHSAFQPFSSSSQPDTKDKDALSESIDPILRHISHLSAPSLTPPKSEPNPEINPIAQHTLSPIDRSSSLSHLFRLSSLSSTSCSSSTRLLQAYTDLYMTSPHTQLFSVGEVSEVLKALRMLQLREGADKERAEEQIEALVEEIKYLVGDKKGFRGLELLVLSSKTMQHRQVRDKDVFEVEKTLKSLFPRPPNVEDGPARRRFKAGINYAMYLLALSGKEARFGDWWDVLEKEGLEPDGYTWLARMILAEKMGRGEELFDILEHAFQSSNMATEDHSVLVNYALAGFGRMGRWDLVTDVYRVLRPETEEGDLVTIESATSPSSSTFASDIPLPKSGITLGHRSYSPLLAALATQGNMPGALTILKHIFEDDRSPSVADYNALFKGFAQYGETPSGVIDAGPAGVMLGVSSETSFKASDVTGSFEERMSGIWERGAMFGAVKNQPRQEKRVEGWSLETLEGIFESFMTLRPSSPPSPPSSEYGTLVKAARETPYYANAPSRKAVWTIMRAFARVTGGDDDMLRQVWERLEGKFGEQGSEGWRGWREDGRLKWLKKNLYEQ
;
A
#
# COMPACT_ATOMS: atom_id res chain seq x y z
N MET A 1 -41.05 35.20 0.50
CA MET A 1 -40.17 35.35 1.69
C MET A 1 -40.90 35.82 2.94
N SER A 2 -41.94 36.66 2.85
CA SER A 2 -42.80 37.02 4.00
C SER A 2 -43.56 35.86 4.66
N GLN A 3 -43.63 34.70 4.00
CA GLN A 3 -44.28 33.48 4.52
C GLN A 3 -43.40 32.71 5.52
N PHE A 4 -42.11 33.06 5.62
CA PHE A 4 -41.13 32.44 6.53
C PHE A 4 -40.67 33.47 7.56
N PRO A 5 -41.48 33.77 8.60
CA PRO A 5 -41.04 34.59 9.71
C PRO A 5 -39.98 33.83 10.54
N PRO A 6 -39.19 34.53 11.39
CA PRO A 6 -38.09 33.91 12.13
C PRO A 6 -38.46 32.61 12.88
N GLU A 7 -39.67 32.53 13.43
CA GLU A 7 -40.15 31.37 14.17
C GLU A 7 -40.25 30.10 13.30
N ARG A 8 -40.38 30.26 11.98
CA ARG A 8 -40.47 29.19 10.98
C ARG A 8 -39.18 28.95 10.21
N ILE A 9 -38.06 29.48 10.70
CA ILE A 9 -36.73 29.26 10.15
C ILE A 9 -35.95 28.33 11.09
N ARG A 10 -35.14 27.44 10.53
CA ARG A 10 -34.13 26.66 11.27
C ARG A 10 -32.82 26.73 10.50
N ASN A 11 -31.77 27.31 11.09
CA ASN A 11 -30.44 27.24 10.50
C ASN A 11 -29.65 26.17 11.25
N LEU A 12 -29.21 25.15 10.52
CA LEU A 12 -28.45 24.05 11.10
C LEU A 12 -27.27 23.61 10.25
N SER A 13 -26.33 22.97 10.91
CA SER A 13 -25.21 22.27 10.30
C SER A 13 -25.26 20.78 10.59
N ILE A 14 -24.74 19.94 9.70
CA ILE A 14 -24.48 18.53 10.02
C ILE A 14 -23.00 18.40 10.40
N ILE A 15 -22.72 17.87 11.58
CA ILE A 15 -21.37 17.60 12.07
C ILE A 15 -21.18 16.10 12.31
N ALA A 16 -20.07 15.56 11.85
CA ALA A 16 -19.80 14.12 11.92
C ALA A 16 -18.31 13.83 11.73
N HIS A 17 -17.86 12.66 12.19
CA HIS A 17 -16.57 12.11 11.75
C HIS A 17 -16.64 11.73 10.26
N ILE A 18 -15.48 11.60 9.63
CA ILE A 18 -15.36 11.11 8.26
C ILE A 18 -16.04 9.74 8.15
N ASP A 19 -16.71 9.50 7.02
CA ASP A 19 -17.48 8.29 6.72
C ASP A 19 -18.68 7.98 7.63
N HIS A 20 -19.06 8.85 8.59
CA HIS A 20 -20.28 8.65 9.38
C HIS A 20 -21.59 8.88 8.58
N GLY A 21 -21.49 9.29 7.31
CA GLY A 21 -22.62 9.40 6.38
C GLY A 21 -23.27 10.78 6.30
N LYS A 22 -22.50 11.85 6.56
CA LYS A 22 -22.95 13.25 6.52
C LYS A 22 -23.56 13.65 5.17
N SER A 23 -22.80 13.54 4.08
CA SER A 23 -23.27 13.87 2.72
C SER A 23 -24.48 13.01 2.32
N THR A 24 -24.48 11.72 2.70
CA THR A 24 -25.59 10.81 2.42
C THR A 24 -26.88 11.22 3.14
N LEU A 25 -26.77 11.67 4.40
CA LEU A 25 -27.93 12.18 5.13
C LEU A 25 -28.44 13.47 4.49
N ALA A 26 -27.54 14.41 4.16
CA ALA A 26 -27.89 15.66 3.50
C ALA A 26 -28.67 15.41 2.19
N ASP A 27 -28.15 14.55 1.30
CA ASP A 27 -28.84 14.18 0.06
C ASP A 27 -30.22 13.59 0.32
N ARG A 28 -30.34 12.73 1.34
CA ARG A 28 -31.60 12.08 1.63
C ARG A 28 -32.66 13.09 2.07
N LEU A 29 -32.28 14.07 2.90
CA LEU A 29 -33.16 15.18 3.28
C LEU A 29 -33.58 16.00 2.05
N LEU A 30 -32.66 16.25 1.12
CA LEU A 30 -32.95 16.99 -0.12
C LEU A 30 -33.91 16.24 -1.05
N GLN A 31 -33.71 14.94 -1.22
CA GLN A 31 -34.58 14.08 -2.04
C GLN A 31 -35.99 13.97 -1.44
N MET A 32 -36.09 13.76 -0.13
CA MET A 32 -37.37 13.59 0.56
C MET A 32 -38.23 14.85 0.54
N THR A 33 -37.59 16.02 0.56
CA THR A 33 -38.29 17.31 0.47
C THR A 33 -38.60 17.75 -0.96
N GLY A 34 -38.18 16.97 -1.96
CA GLY A 34 -38.33 17.33 -3.37
C GLY A 34 -37.44 18.50 -3.80
N THR A 35 -36.46 18.87 -2.96
CA THR A 35 -35.47 19.92 -3.26
C THR A 35 -34.57 19.47 -4.42
N VAL A 36 -34.21 18.19 -4.46
CA VAL A 36 -33.43 17.59 -5.54
C VAL A 36 -34.21 16.41 -6.13
N PRO A 37 -34.23 16.21 -7.47
CA PRO A 37 -34.89 15.06 -8.08
C PRO A 37 -34.28 13.72 -7.61
N PRO A 38 -35.06 12.62 -7.53
CA PRO A 38 -34.57 11.32 -7.07
C PRO A 38 -33.47 10.70 -7.96
N GLU A 39 -33.41 11.10 -9.23
CA GLU A 39 -32.41 10.64 -10.22
C GLU A 39 -31.06 11.39 -10.13
N SER A 40 -30.91 12.28 -9.15
CA SER A 40 -29.68 13.03 -8.91
C SER A 40 -28.51 12.11 -8.57
N SER A 41 -27.30 12.56 -8.91
CA SER A 41 -26.08 11.85 -8.53
C SER A 41 -25.99 11.72 -7.00
N PRO A 42 -25.54 10.58 -6.47
CA PRO A 42 -25.24 10.46 -5.05
C PRO A 42 -24.18 11.50 -4.67
N GLN A 43 -24.26 12.02 -3.45
CA GLN A 43 -23.43 13.10 -2.91
C GLN A 43 -23.59 14.38 -3.75
N PHE A 44 -24.82 14.91 -3.80
CA PHE A 44 -25.18 16.06 -4.64
C PHE A 44 -24.47 17.34 -4.19
N LEU A 45 -24.26 17.50 -2.88
CA LEU A 45 -23.56 18.66 -2.31
C LEU A 45 -22.06 18.64 -2.59
N ASP A 46 -21.45 17.48 -2.78
CA ASP A 46 -20.03 17.37 -3.07
C ASP A 46 -19.78 17.79 -4.52
N LYS A 47 -19.49 19.07 -4.75
CA LYS A 47 -19.35 19.66 -6.09
C LYS A 47 -17.96 19.44 -6.68
N LEU A 48 -16.93 19.37 -5.84
CA LEU A 48 -15.55 19.24 -6.32
C LEU A 48 -15.23 17.78 -6.68
N LYS A 49 -14.42 17.59 -7.72
CA LYS A 49 -13.98 16.25 -8.14
C LYS A 49 -13.24 15.50 -7.03
N VAL A 50 -12.37 16.20 -6.30
CA VAL A 50 -11.63 15.65 -5.15
C VAL A 50 -12.53 15.19 -4.01
N GLU A 51 -13.67 15.87 -3.78
CA GLU A 51 -14.64 15.49 -2.75
C GLU A 51 -15.28 14.15 -3.10
N LYS A 52 -15.69 13.97 -4.37
CA LYS A 52 -16.27 12.72 -4.88
C LYS A 52 -15.29 11.55 -4.89
N GLU A 53 -14.03 11.79 -5.27
CA GLU A 53 -13.01 10.73 -5.35
C GLU A 53 -12.55 10.26 -3.98
N ARG A 54 -12.42 11.17 -3.01
CA ARG A 54 -11.96 10.86 -1.66
C ARG A 54 -13.09 10.57 -0.68
N GLY A 55 -14.35 10.87 -1.03
CA GLY A 55 -15.51 10.71 -0.16
C GLY A 55 -15.51 11.67 1.04
N ILE A 56 -14.90 12.85 0.90
CA ILE A 56 -14.80 13.86 1.97
C ILE A 56 -15.40 15.18 1.52
N THR A 57 -16.06 15.90 2.42
CA THR A 57 -16.48 17.29 2.20
C THR A 57 -15.32 18.22 2.51
N VAL A 58 -14.88 19.02 1.54
CA VAL A 58 -13.77 19.97 1.67
C VAL A 58 -14.30 21.37 1.87
N LYS A 59 -15.30 21.77 1.09
CA LYS A 59 -15.93 23.10 1.18
C LYS A 59 -17.34 22.99 1.69
N ALA A 60 -17.70 23.86 2.64
CA ALA A 60 -19.06 23.90 3.13
C ALA A 60 -20.04 24.27 2.01
N GLN A 61 -21.18 23.59 1.94
CA GLN A 61 -22.25 23.93 1.01
C GLN A 61 -23.51 24.29 1.79
N THR A 62 -24.13 25.40 1.39
CA THR A 62 -25.38 25.87 1.99
C THR A 62 -26.54 25.59 1.05
N VAL A 63 -27.58 24.94 1.58
CA VAL A 63 -28.85 24.68 0.88
C VAL A 63 -30.04 25.04 1.77
N SER A 64 -31.04 25.68 1.18
CA SER A 64 -32.31 26.04 1.75
C SER A 64 -33.37 25.03 1.33
N ILE A 65 -33.93 24.33 2.30
CA ILE A 65 -34.97 23.32 2.15
C ILE A 65 -36.31 23.94 2.56
N ILE A 66 -37.33 23.78 1.72
CA ILE A 66 -38.70 24.18 2.06
C ILE A 66 -39.50 22.93 2.40
N HIS A 67 -39.89 22.80 3.66
CA HIS A 67 -40.62 21.62 4.16
C HIS A 67 -42.00 22.02 4.69
N THR A 68 -43.02 21.23 4.38
CA THR A 68 -44.36 21.39 4.96
C THR A 68 -44.49 20.41 6.12
N HIS A 69 -44.59 20.94 7.33
CA HIS A 69 -44.65 20.15 8.55
C HIS A 69 -46.07 19.61 8.80
N THR A 70 -46.22 18.69 9.76
CA THR A 70 -47.50 18.06 10.12
C THR A 70 -48.53 19.04 10.67
N ASP A 71 -48.09 20.21 11.15
CA ASP A 71 -48.94 21.33 11.57
C ASP A 71 -49.56 22.10 10.37
N GLY A 72 -49.22 21.73 9.14
CA GLY A 72 -49.69 22.37 7.91
C GLY A 72 -48.96 23.67 7.55
N HIS A 73 -47.95 24.08 8.34
CA HIS A 73 -47.12 25.24 8.07
C HIS A 73 -45.88 24.88 7.26
N LYS A 74 -45.40 25.86 6.48
CA LYS A 74 -44.14 25.74 5.73
C LYS A 74 -42.99 26.32 6.55
N TYR A 75 -41.92 25.54 6.66
CA TYR A 75 -40.68 25.91 7.33
C TYR A 75 -39.56 26.06 6.30
N LEU A 76 -38.66 27.02 6.55
CA LEU A 76 -37.44 27.22 5.79
C LEU A 76 -36.26 26.69 6.63
N ILE A 77 -35.67 25.59 6.16
CA ILE A 77 -34.58 24.92 6.84
C ILE A 77 -33.30 25.21 6.04
N ASN A 78 -32.38 25.99 6.61
CA ASN A 78 -31.09 26.24 5.99
C ASN A 78 -30.08 25.22 6.54
N LEU A 79 -29.61 24.34 5.66
CA LEU A 79 -28.65 23.29 5.93
C LEU A 79 -27.27 23.71 5.44
N ILE A 80 -26.29 23.71 6.34
CA ILE A 80 -24.89 23.91 6.00
C ILE A 80 -24.15 22.58 6.19
N ASP A 81 -23.70 21.99 5.08
CA ASP A 81 -22.89 20.78 5.12
C ASP A 81 -21.44 21.14 5.46
N THR A 82 -20.91 20.62 6.57
CA THR A 82 -19.60 21.06 7.11
C THR A 82 -18.51 20.01 6.90
N PRO A 83 -17.24 20.39 6.63
CA PRO A 83 -16.13 19.43 6.58
C PRO A 83 -15.97 18.63 7.87
N GLY A 84 -15.58 17.35 7.77
CA GLY A 84 -15.40 16.47 8.94
C GLY A 84 -13.97 16.38 9.48
N HIS A 85 -13.01 17.08 8.87
CA HIS A 85 -11.58 16.95 9.17
C HIS A 85 -11.00 18.22 9.81
N VAL A 86 -10.07 18.05 10.77
CA VAL A 86 -9.45 19.14 11.55
C VAL A 86 -8.72 20.20 10.70
N ASP A 87 -8.07 19.79 9.61
CA ASP A 87 -7.46 20.71 8.63
C ASP A 87 -8.45 21.72 8.02
N PHE A 88 -9.76 21.44 8.10
CA PHE A 88 -10.83 22.34 7.66
C PHE A 88 -11.66 22.87 8.84
N SER A 89 -11.12 22.84 10.06
CA SER A 89 -11.73 23.41 11.29
C SER A 89 -12.20 24.85 11.10
N TYR A 90 -11.48 25.64 10.29
CA TYR A 90 -11.90 26.99 9.94
C TYR A 90 -13.20 27.03 9.15
N GLU A 91 -13.42 26.13 8.18
CA GLU A 91 -14.71 26.02 7.48
C GLU A 91 -15.82 25.58 8.42
N VAL A 92 -15.52 24.67 9.36
CA VAL A 92 -16.46 24.21 10.38
C VAL A 92 -16.88 25.38 11.28
N SER A 93 -15.94 26.07 11.92
CA SER A 93 -16.22 27.22 12.81
C SER A 93 -17.03 28.32 12.11
N ARG A 94 -16.68 28.65 10.85
CA ARG A 94 -17.42 29.62 10.03
C ARG A 94 -18.87 29.21 9.79
N SER A 95 -19.08 27.94 9.47
CA SER A 95 -20.40 27.37 9.22
C SER A 95 -21.25 27.33 10.47
N LEU A 96 -20.66 26.90 11.60
CA LEU A 96 -21.34 26.82 12.90
C LEU A 96 -21.81 28.19 13.39
N GLY A 97 -21.02 29.25 13.18
CA GLY A 97 -21.41 30.62 13.53
C GLY A 97 -22.65 31.16 12.78
N ALA A 98 -23.05 30.52 11.68
CA ALA A 98 -24.26 30.85 10.94
C ALA A 98 -25.51 30.05 11.36
N CYS A 99 -25.37 29.11 12.30
CA CYS A 99 -26.45 28.20 12.71
C CYS A 99 -26.98 28.52 14.11
N GLU A 100 -28.14 27.96 14.46
CA GLU A 100 -28.66 27.92 15.84
C GLU A 100 -28.66 26.49 16.42
N GLY A 101 -28.45 25.48 15.58
CA GLY A 101 -28.30 24.10 16.03
C GLY A 101 -27.45 23.26 15.09
N ALA A 102 -27.10 22.06 15.54
CA ALA A 102 -26.36 21.11 14.72
C ALA A 102 -26.85 19.67 14.91
N LEU A 103 -26.82 18.91 13.82
CA LEU A 103 -27.05 17.46 13.83
C LEU A 103 -25.72 16.76 14.07
N LEU A 104 -25.58 16.10 15.21
CA LEU A 104 -24.42 15.29 15.53
C LEU A 104 -24.63 13.86 15.03
N LEU A 105 -23.99 13.54 13.90
CA LEU A 105 -24.14 12.25 13.25
C LEU A 105 -23.05 11.26 13.70
N VAL A 106 -23.46 10.14 14.31
CA VAL A 106 -22.56 9.10 14.83
C VAL A 106 -22.89 7.76 14.19
N ASP A 107 -21.88 7.10 13.61
CA ASP A 107 -22.01 5.75 13.06
C ASP A 107 -22.09 4.71 14.19
N CYS A 108 -23.19 3.97 14.29
CA CYS A 108 -23.34 2.96 15.35
C CYS A 108 -22.49 1.69 15.19
N SER A 109 -21.79 1.52 14.07
CA SER A 109 -20.79 0.46 13.92
C SER A 109 -19.39 0.86 14.43
N GLN A 110 -19.14 2.17 14.58
CA GLN A 110 -17.84 2.73 14.99
C GLN A 110 -17.90 3.46 16.33
N GLY A 111 -19.06 3.99 16.71
CA GLY A 111 -19.26 4.82 17.89
C GLY A 111 -18.61 6.21 17.78
N ILE A 112 -18.37 6.86 18.91
CA ILE A 112 -17.68 8.16 18.96
C ILE A 112 -16.22 8.01 18.52
N GLN A 113 -15.78 8.94 17.67
CA GLN A 113 -14.42 9.04 17.16
C GLN A 113 -13.77 10.36 17.61
N ALA A 114 -12.44 10.48 17.46
CA ALA A 114 -11.69 11.68 17.86
C ALA A 114 -12.28 12.98 17.27
N GLN A 115 -12.58 12.97 15.97
CA GLN A 115 -13.13 14.14 15.28
C GLN A 115 -14.56 14.46 15.72
N THR A 116 -15.34 13.46 16.15
CA THR A 116 -16.69 13.67 16.71
C THR A 116 -16.63 14.58 17.94
N LEU A 117 -15.63 14.39 18.81
CA LEU A 117 -15.44 15.27 19.97
C LEU A 117 -14.99 16.67 19.56
N SER A 118 -14.03 16.77 18.65
CA SER A 118 -13.50 18.05 18.16
C SER A 118 -14.62 18.94 17.62
N VAL A 119 -15.43 18.41 16.70
CA VAL A 119 -16.57 19.16 16.13
C VAL A 119 -17.68 19.43 17.14
N PHE A 120 -17.88 18.52 18.11
CA PHE A 120 -18.83 18.72 19.20
C PHE A 120 -18.40 19.88 20.11
N HIS A 121 -17.12 19.97 20.47
CA HIS A 121 -16.58 21.08 21.25
C HIS A 121 -16.73 22.41 20.51
N HIS A 122 -16.43 22.45 19.20
CA HIS A 122 -16.68 23.66 18.41
C HIS A 122 -18.16 24.07 18.36
N ALA A 123 -19.08 23.10 18.31
CA ALA A 123 -20.51 23.39 18.37
C ALA A 123 -20.95 23.92 19.74
N LEU A 124 -20.35 23.43 20.83
CA LEU A 124 -20.57 23.96 22.18
C LEU A 124 -19.99 25.37 22.35
N GLU A 125 -18.79 25.64 21.83
CA GLU A 125 -18.19 26.98 21.82
C GLU A 125 -19.03 27.99 21.04
N ALA A 126 -19.74 27.53 20.02
CA ALA A 126 -20.69 28.30 19.21
C ALA A 126 -22.11 28.38 19.82
N ASP A 127 -22.33 27.84 21.03
CA ASP A 127 -23.62 27.83 21.75
C ASP A 127 -24.77 27.23 20.92
N LEU A 128 -24.49 26.15 20.18
CA LEU A 128 -25.48 25.50 19.32
C LEU A 128 -26.27 24.43 20.06
N SER A 129 -27.58 24.38 19.78
CA SER A 129 -28.43 23.27 20.24
C SER A 129 -28.14 22.00 19.44
N MET A 130 -27.84 20.91 20.14
CA MET A 130 -27.40 19.66 19.52
C MET A 130 -28.52 18.62 19.43
N LEU A 131 -28.71 18.03 18.26
CA LEU A 131 -29.56 16.85 18.07
C LEU A 131 -28.71 15.66 17.64
N ALA A 132 -28.65 14.64 18.49
CA ALA A 132 -27.89 13.43 18.21
C ALA A 132 -28.63 12.50 17.25
N VAL A 133 -27.92 12.06 16.21
CA VAL A 133 -28.43 11.17 15.17
C VAL A 133 -27.48 9.98 15.03
N ILE A 134 -27.98 8.80 15.35
CA ILE A 134 -27.27 7.53 15.27
C ILE A 134 -27.55 6.92 13.90
N ASN A 135 -26.54 6.84 13.05
CA ASN A 135 -26.62 6.43 11.66
C ASN A 135 -26.14 4.99 11.44
N LYS A 136 -26.44 4.44 10.26
CA LYS A 136 -26.05 3.11 9.77
C LYS A 136 -26.59 1.93 10.58
N VAL A 137 -27.78 2.08 11.14
CA VAL A 137 -28.49 1.00 11.87
C VAL A 137 -28.86 -0.20 10.98
N ASP A 138 -28.68 -0.08 9.65
CA ASP A 138 -28.87 -1.15 8.68
C ASP A 138 -27.72 -2.17 8.62
N LEU A 139 -26.55 -1.85 9.20
CA LEU A 139 -25.39 -2.74 9.14
C LEU A 139 -25.51 -3.92 10.11
N PRO A 140 -25.04 -5.13 9.74
CA PRO A 140 -25.12 -6.32 10.59
C PRO A 140 -24.27 -6.24 11.88
N HIS A 141 -23.28 -5.33 11.92
CA HIS A 141 -22.45 -5.05 13.09
C HIS A 141 -22.74 -3.67 13.69
N ALA A 142 -24.01 -3.25 13.66
CA ALA A 142 -24.48 -2.00 14.25
C ALA A 142 -24.84 -2.18 15.73
N TYR A 143 -24.34 -1.30 16.60
CA TYR A 143 -24.61 -1.29 18.05
C TYR A 143 -25.29 0.02 18.47
N PRO A 144 -26.55 0.26 18.08
CA PRO A 144 -27.22 1.55 18.30
C PRO A 144 -27.48 1.86 19.78
N ASP A 145 -27.75 0.86 20.61
CA ASP A 145 -27.99 1.06 22.05
C ASP A 145 -26.71 1.46 22.79
N GLU A 146 -25.60 0.76 22.52
CA GLU A 146 -24.29 1.05 23.10
C GLU A 146 -23.79 2.44 22.65
N THR A 147 -23.93 2.75 21.35
CA THR A 147 -23.56 4.08 20.82
C THR A 147 -24.40 5.19 21.46
N SER A 148 -25.68 4.93 21.71
CA SER A 148 -26.57 5.88 22.38
C SER A 148 -26.14 6.14 23.83
N GLU A 149 -25.69 5.11 24.53
CA GLU A 149 -25.13 5.23 25.89
C GLU A 149 -23.80 5.97 25.90
N GLU A 150 -22.93 5.70 24.93
CA GLU A 150 -21.65 6.39 24.76
C GLU A 150 -21.83 7.89 24.54
N ILE A 151 -22.79 8.28 23.69
CA ILE A 151 -23.16 9.69 23.45
C ILE A 151 -23.68 10.34 24.74
N ALA A 152 -24.52 9.64 25.49
CA ALA A 152 -25.08 10.20 26.72
C ALA A 152 -24.01 10.37 27.81
N SER A 153 -23.12 9.38 27.99
CA SER A 153 -22.08 9.42 29.01
C SER A 153 -20.95 10.39 28.67
N SER A 154 -20.53 10.43 27.40
CA SER A 154 -19.36 11.21 26.97
C SER A 154 -19.70 12.66 26.62
N LEU A 155 -20.87 12.89 26.01
CA LEU A 155 -21.27 14.21 25.49
C LEU A 155 -22.36 14.87 26.33
N GLY A 156 -22.98 14.13 27.26
CA GLY A 156 -24.05 14.66 28.11
C GLY A 156 -25.38 14.89 27.37
N LEU A 157 -25.59 14.26 26.22
CA LEU A 157 -26.84 14.38 25.46
C LEU A 157 -27.86 13.34 25.94
N GLU A 158 -29.12 13.75 26.12
CA GLU A 158 -30.17 12.88 26.67
C GLU A 158 -30.52 11.72 25.72
N LYS A 159 -30.42 10.48 26.23
CA LYS A 159 -30.66 9.23 25.48
C LYS A 159 -32.02 9.21 24.76
N ASP A 160 -33.05 9.78 25.36
CA ASP A 160 -34.42 9.79 24.83
C ASP A 160 -34.59 10.67 23.58
N ARG A 161 -33.64 11.58 23.32
CA ARG A 161 -33.64 12.48 22.16
C ARG A 161 -32.80 11.95 20.99
N HIS A 162 -32.17 10.78 21.14
CA HIS A 162 -31.29 10.21 20.12
C HIS A 162 -32.12 9.57 18.99
N LEU A 163 -31.98 10.10 17.77
CA LEU A 163 -32.64 9.54 16.59
C LEU A 163 -31.84 8.37 16.03
N ARG A 164 -32.52 7.29 15.64
CA ARG A 164 -31.89 6.12 15.03
C ARG A 164 -32.30 6.04 13.57
N ILE A 165 -31.33 6.15 12.67
CA ILE A 165 -31.58 6.22 11.23
C ILE A 165 -30.61 5.37 10.42
N SER A 166 -31.00 5.11 9.18
CA SER A 166 -30.06 4.75 8.11
C SER A 166 -30.22 5.74 6.97
N ALA A 167 -29.23 6.62 6.80
CA ALA A 167 -29.19 7.53 5.66
C ALA A 167 -29.16 6.80 4.31
N LYS A 168 -28.62 5.58 4.27
CA LYS A 168 -28.48 4.76 3.06
C LYS A 168 -29.81 4.12 2.64
N SER A 169 -30.51 3.45 3.56
CA SER A 169 -31.81 2.83 3.25
C SER A 169 -32.98 3.82 3.33
N GLY A 170 -32.76 4.95 4.01
CA GLY A 170 -33.80 5.94 4.33
C GLY A 170 -34.62 5.62 5.57
N LEU A 171 -34.30 4.54 6.30
CA LEU A 171 -35.00 4.17 7.53
C LEU A 171 -34.89 5.28 8.58
N GLY A 172 -36.02 5.75 9.11
CA GLY A 172 -36.10 6.73 10.19
C GLY A 172 -35.75 8.17 9.79
N VAL A 173 -35.34 8.43 8.54
CA VAL A 173 -34.93 9.76 8.08
C VAL A 173 -36.12 10.74 8.02
N ASP A 174 -37.33 10.24 7.84
CA ASP A 174 -38.57 11.03 7.86
C ASP A 174 -38.77 11.75 9.20
N THR A 175 -38.41 11.09 10.31
CA THR A 175 -38.53 11.66 11.66
C THR A 175 -37.51 12.77 11.93
N VAL A 176 -36.42 12.84 11.16
CA VAL A 176 -35.35 13.82 11.35
C VAL A 176 -35.86 15.23 11.05
N LEU A 177 -36.63 15.43 9.98
CA LEU A 177 -37.17 16.75 9.63
C LEU A 177 -38.14 17.30 10.69
N GLY A 178 -39.01 16.44 11.24
CA GLY A 178 -39.89 16.81 12.35
C GLY A 178 -39.08 17.17 13.60
N SER A 179 -38.09 16.34 13.95
CA SER A 179 -37.23 16.56 15.11
C SER A 179 -36.34 17.80 14.98
N ILE A 180 -35.94 18.21 13.78
CA ILE A 180 -35.27 19.49 13.53
C ILE A 180 -36.19 20.67 13.89
N ILE A 181 -37.45 20.61 13.48
CA ILE A 181 -38.42 21.68 13.70
C ILE A 181 -38.80 21.78 15.18
N GLU A 182 -39.03 20.64 15.83
CA GLU A 182 -39.45 20.55 17.23
C GLU A 182 -38.28 20.70 18.22
N GLY A 183 -37.11 20.19 17.86
CA GLY A 183 -35.95 20.08 18.75
C GLY A 183 -34.92 21.21 18.65
N LEU A 184 -34.77 21.85 17.48
CA LEU A 184 -33.83 22.98 17.32
C LEU A 184 -34.54 24.33 17.50
N PRO A 185 -33.87 25.33 18.09
CA PRO A 185 -34.42 26.66 18.26
C PRO A 185 -34.55 27.39 16.91
N SER A 186 -35.52 28.31 16.84
CA SER A 186 -35.57 29.30 15.75
C SER A 186 -34.46 30.36 15.93
N PRO A 187 -34.04 31.05 14.85
CA PRO A 187 -33.15 32.21 14.93
C PRO A 187 -33.60 33.20 16.00
N SER A 188 -32.76 33.40 17.02
CA SER A 188 -33.04 34.36 18.08
C SER A 188 -32.92 35.80 17.55
N PRO A 189 -33.77 36.72 18.02
CA PRO A 189 -33.57 38.14 17.74
C PRO A 189 -32.25 38.60 18.35
N TYR A 190 -31.38 39.20 17.54
CA TYR A 190 -30.06 39.65 17.97
C TYR A 190 -30.16 40.72 19.07
N GLU A 191 -29.41 40.55 20.17
CA GLU A 191 -29.30 41.54 21.24
C GLU A 191 -28.70 42.85 20.67
N GLY A 192 -29.50 43.92 20.64
CA GLY A 192 -29.15 45.19 19.98
C GLY A 192 -29.74 45.39 18.58
N GLY A 193 -30.55 44.45 18.09
CA GLY A 193 -31.31 44.58 16.83
C GLY A 193 -32.53 45.52 16.89
N GLU A 194 -32.87 46.05 18.09
CA GLU A 194 -33.99 46.97 18.32
C GLU A 194 -33.81 48.32 17.61
N ASP A 195 -32.60 48.66 17.20
CA ASP A 195 -32.28 49.88 16.44
C ASP A 195 -32.78 49.85 14.98
N GLY A 196 -33.30 48.69 14.54
CA GLY A 196 -33.79 48.48 13.18
C GLY A 196 -32.72 48.63 12.10
N LYS A 197 -31.43 48.55 12.48
CA LYS A 197 -30.30 48.63 11.53
C LYS A 197 -29.96 47.25 11.00
N LEU A 198 -29.48 47.23 9.76
CA LEU A 198 -29.01 46.00 9.11
C LEU A 198 -27.72 45.51 9.77
N ARG A 199 -27.72 44.22 10.16
CA ARG A 199 -26.54 43.44 10.53
C ARG A 199 -26.60 42.11 9.80
N GLY A 200 -25.78 41.94 8.77
CA GLY A 200 -25.59 40.67 8.08
C GLY A 200 -24.17 40.14 8.29
N LEU A 201 -24.02 38.87 8.66
CA LEU A 201 -22.72 38.22 8.81
C LEU A 201 -22.36 37.51 7.51
N ILE A 202 -21.18 37.79 6.97
CA ILE A 202 -20.62 37.02 5.86
C ILE A 202 -19.89 35.81 6.44
N PHE A 203 -20.36 34.61 6.14
CA PHE A 203 -19.74 33.38 6.65
C PHE A 203 -19.00 32.58 5.59
N ASP A 204 -19.28 32.80 4.30
CA ASP A 204 -18.51 32.22 3.19
C ASP A 204 -18.56 33.10 1.93
N THR A 205 -17.60 32.90 1.04
CA THR A 205 -17.49 33.60 -0.25
C THR A 205 -16.98 32.66 -1.34
N PHE A 206 -17.37 32.91 -2.58
CA PHE A 206 -16.80 32.24 -3.75
C PHE A 206 -16.77 33.18 -4.95
N TYR A 207 -15.88 32.88 -5.90
CA TYR A 207 -15.70 33.70 -7.09
C TYR A 207 -16.49 33.14 -8.28
N ASP A 208 -17.33 33.98 -8.89
CA ASP A 208 -18.04 33.74 -10.14
C ASP A 208 -17.41 34.58 -11.27
N GLN A 209 -17.18 33.96 -12.43
CA GLN A 209 -16.49 34.62 -13.55
C GLN A 209 -17.25 35.83 -14.12
N PHE A 210 -18.58 35.83 -14.04
CA PHE A 210 -19.43 36.87 -14.61
C PHE A 210 -19.94 37.85 -13.55
N ARG A 211 -20.23 37.35 -12.35
CA ARG A 211 -20.83 38.12 -11.25
C ARG A 211 -19.82 38.66 -10.25
N GLY A 212 -18.56 38.22 -10.35
CA GLY A 212 -17.52 38.56 -9.40
C GLY A 212 -17.67 37.77 -8.10
N VAL A 213 -17.31 38.37 -6.97
CA VAL A 213 -17.45 37.72 -5.66
C VAL A 213 -18.92 37.61 -5.28
N VAL A 214 -19.35 36.37 -5.00
CA VAL A 214 -20.64 36.05 -4.39
C VAL A 214 -20.40 35.80 -2.91
N SER A 215 -21.14 36.48 -2.04
CA SER A 215 -21.00 36.35 -0.58
C SER A 215 -22.23 35.66 0.01
N LEU A 216 -22.01 34.63 0.82
CA LEU A 216 -23.05 34.00 1.61
C LEU A 216 -23.22 34.76 2.94
N VAL A 217 -24.46 35.16 3.22
CA VAL A 217 -24.80 36.05 4.33
C VAL A 217 -25.93 35.47 5.18
N ARG A 218 -25.80 35.61 6.51
CA ARG A 218 -26.88 35.41 7.50
C ARG A 218 -27.35 36.75 8.01
N ILE A 219 -28.67 37.01 7.98
CA ILE A 219 -29.24 38.26 8.48
C ILE A 219 -29.62 38.13 9.96
N PHE A 220 -28.92 38.87 10.83
CA PHE A 220 -29.22 38.93 12.27
C PHE A 220 -30.22 40.03 12.61
N ALA A 221 -30.16 41.16 11.90
CA ALA A 221 -31.07 42.29 12.07
C ALA A 221 -31.29 43.02 10.75
N GLY A 222 -32.48 43.60 10.56
CA GLY A 222 -32.85 44.36 9.37
C GLY A 222 -33.22 43.49 8.16
N SER A 223 -33.03 44.03 6.95
CA SER A 223 -33.35 43.33 5.69
C SER A 223 -32.48 43.81 4.54
N LEU A 224 -32.19 42.94 3.58
CA LEU A 224 -31.47 43.26 2.35
C LEU A 224 -32.38 43.09 1.13
N LYS A 225 -32.30 44.03 0.18
CA LYS A 225 -32.95 43.93 -1.13
C LYS A 225 -32.01 44.38 -2.24
N LYS A 226 -32.36 44.01 -3.48
CA LYS A 226 -31.71 44.53 -4.67
C LYS A 226 -31.77 46.07 -4.73
N GLY A 227 -30.64 46.70 -5.06
CA GLY A 227 -30.45 48.15 -5.14
C GLY A 227 -30.08 48.82 -3.81
N ASP A 228 -30.01 48.07 -2.70
CA ASP A 228 -29.53 48.63 -1.44
C ASP A 228 -28.04 48.96 -1.53
N LYS A 229 -27.66 50.12 -0.97
CA LYS A 229 -26.27 50.50 -0.77
C LYS A 229 -25.79 50.00 0.57
N VAL A 230 -24.79 49.14 0.56
CA VAL A 230 -24.25 48.50 1.76
C VAL A 230 -22.78 48.85 1.98
N ARG A 231 -22.34 48.80 3.23
CA ARG A 231 -20.94 48.93 3.63
C ARG A 231 -20.49 47.63 4.29
N PHE A 232 -19.32 47.19 3.89
CA PHE A 232 -18.56 46.09 4.49
C PHE A 232 -17.65 46.75 5.53
N LEU A 233 -17.83 46.42 6.82
CA LEU A 233 -17.23 47.19 7.91
C LEU A 233 -15.72 46.96 8.02
N GLN A 234 -15.27 45.72 7.85
CA GLN A 234 -13.85 45.36 7.90
C GLN A 234 -13.11 45.78 6.63
N ALA A 235 -13.75 45.60 5.46
CA ALA A 235 -13.18 46.05 4.18
C ALA A 235 -13.16 47.59 4.04
N ASP A 236 -13.98 48.27 4.83
CA ASP A 236 -14.29 49.70 4.75
C ASP A 236 -14.69 50.19 3.35
N ARG A 237 -15.51 49.39 2.65
CA ARG A 237 -15.95 49.69 1.28
C ARG A 237 -17.46 49.64 1.12
N LYS A 238 -17.94 50.45 0.17
CA LYS A 238 -19.36 50.60 -0.15
C LYS A 238 -19.67 49.97 -1.49
N TYR A 239 -20.76 49.20 -1.55
CA TYR A 239 -21.23 48.55 -2.76
C TYR A 239 -22.74 48.70 -2.91
N GLU A 240 -23.22 48.48 -4.12
CA GLU A 240 -24.64 48.36 -4.44
C GLU A 240 -24.96 46.89 -4.70
N ILE A 241 -26.03 46.40 -4.08
CA ILE A 241 -26.48 45.02 -4.26
C ILE A 241 -27.18 44.88 -5.60
N LEU A 242 -26.62 44.04 -6.47
CA LEU A 242 -27.22 43.73 -7.77
C LEU A 242 -28.25 42.61 -7.69
N GLU A 243 -28.03 41.68 -6.76
CA GLU A 243 -28.82 40.47 -6.62
C GLU A 243 -28.74 39.94 -5.19
N VAL A 244 -29.87 39.42 -4.71
CA VAL A 244 -29.97 38.64 -3.47
C VAL A 244 -30.77 37.37 -3.77
N GLY A 245 -30.43 36.25 -3.13
CA GLY A 245 -31.08 34.98 -3.41
C GLY A 245 -30.90 33.94 -2.31
N LEU A 246 -31.54 32.79 -2.51
CA LEU A 246 -31.40 31.58 -1.68
C LEU A 246 -30.79 30.46 -2.52
N ASN A 247 -30.21 29.44 -1.87
CA ASN A 247 -29.70 28.26 -2.56
C ASN A 247 -30.71 27.11 -2.42
N ASN A 248 -31.56 26.86 -3.41
CA ASN A 248 -32.60 25.81 -3.32
C ASN A 248 -32.73 25.03 -4.64
N PRO A 249 -31.96 23.94 -4.81
CA PRO A 249 -30.60 23.73 -4.29
C PRO A 249 -29.57 24.58 -5.06
N ASP A 250 -29.92 24.98 -6.28
CA ASP A 250 -29.23 25.98 -7.08
C ASP A 250 -29.65 27.40 -6.66
N GLU A 251 -28.93 28.40 -7.13
CA GLU A 251 -29.18 29.80 -6.77
C GLU A 251 -30.51 30.31 -7.36
N VAL A 252 -31.43 30.71 -6.47
CA VAL A 252 -32.74 31.27 -6.82
C VAL A 252 -32.80 32.73 -6.37
N PRO A 253 -32.91 33.70 -7.29
CA PRO A 253 -33.04 35.11 -6.94
C PRO A 253 -34.33 35.37 -6.14
N VAL A 254 -34.24 36.20 -5.10
CA VAL A 254 -35.39 36.60 -4.28
C VAL A 254 -35.48 38.13 -4.18
N GLU A 255 -36.65 38.65 -3.82
CA GLU A 255 -36.85 40.10 -3.70
C GLU A 255 -36.11 40.71 -2.50
N ARG A 256 -36.02 39.96 -1.40
CA ARG A 256 -35.35 40.39 -0.17
C ARG A 256 -34.99 39.22 0.74
N LEU A 257 -33.92 39.41 1.52
CA LEU A 257 -33.56 38.59 2.68
C LEU A 257 -33.92 39.32 3.97
N THR A 258 -34.55 38.62 4.91
CA THR A 258 -35.00 39.15 6.20
C THR A 258 -34.31 38.46 7.38
N VAL A 259 -34.53 38.96 8.59
CA VAL A 259 -34.00 38.39 9.84
C VAL A 259 -34.16 36.87 9.90
N GLY A 260 -33.08 36.19 10.28
CA GLY A 260 -32.98 34.73 10.40
C GLY A 260 -32.66 34.01 9.10
N GLN A 261 -32.80 34.65 7.94
CA GLN A 261 -32.56 34.00 6.65
C GLN A 261 -31.08 33.96 6.29
N VAL A 262 -30.69 32.85 5.66
CA VAL A 262 -29.39 32.61 5.05
C VAL A 262 -29.56 32.66 3.54
N GLY A 263 -28.68 33.37 2.84
CA GLY A 263 -28.74 33.49 1.38
C GLY A 263 -27.44 34.02 0.79
N TYR A 264 -27.45 34.32 -0.50
CA TYR A 264 -26.31 34.93 -1.18
C TYR A 264 -26.60 36.37 -1.60
N ILE A 265 -25.54 37.16 -1.76
CA ILE A 265 -25.58 38.50 -2.33
C ILE A 265 -24.50 38.68 -3.39
N VAL A 266 -24.81 39.50 -4.39
CA VAL A 266 -23.89 39.86 -5.48
C VAL A 266 -23.72 41.38 -5.51
N CYS A 267 -22.47 41.83 -5.39
CA CYS A 267 -22.12 43.25 -5.31
C CYS A 267 -21.17 43.72 -6.44
N ASN A 268 -20.93 42.88 -7.47
CA ASN A 268 -19.96 43.13 -8.56
C ASN A 268 -18.55 43.46 -8.05
N MET A 269 -18.15 42.79 -6.97
CA MET A 269 -16.79 42.89 -6.46
C MET A 269 -15.86 42.12 -7.40
N LYS A 270 -14.85 42.81 -7.94
CA LYS A 270 -13.85 42.18 -8.81
C LYS A 270 -12.72 41.54 -8.02
N ASP A 271 -12.31 42.21 -6.96
CA ASP A 271 -11.26 41.72 -6.07
C ASP A 271 -11.90 40.95 -4.92
N SER A 272 -11.57 39.67 -4.81
CA SER A 272 -11.97 38.88 -3.64
C SER A 272 -11.41 39.50 -2.36
N GLY A 273 -10.25 40.17 -2.42
CA GLY A 273 -9.57 40.85 -1.31
C GLY A 273 -10.45 41.82 -0.52
N GLU A 274 -11.55 42.25 -1.12
CA GLU A 274 -12.51 43.20 -0.55
C GLU A 274 -13.67 42.52 0.20
N ALA A 275 -13.79 41.19 0.12
CA ALA A 275 -14.82 40.40 0.80
C ALA A 275 -14.21 39.56 1.93
N PHE A 276 -14.12 40.12 3.14
CA PHE A 276 -13.61 39.38 4.31
C PHE A 276 -14.68 38.44 4.86
N ILE A 277 -14.27 37.20 5.12
CA ILE A 277 -15.12 36.23 5.83
C ILE A 277 -15.14 36.63 7.31
N GLY A 278 -16.33 36.71 7.90
CA GLY A 278 -16.56 37.27 9.23
C GLY A 278 -16.84 38.77 9.23
N ASP A 279 -16.84 39.42 8.06
CA ASP A 279 -17.22 40.82 7.97
C ASP A 279 -18.73 40.97 8.23
N THR A 280 -19.07 42.16 8.74
CA THR A 280 -20.45 42.58 8.97
C THR A 280 -20.87 43.55 7.89
N ILE A 281 -21.98 43.25 7.25
CA ILE A 281 -22.63 44.10 6.26
C ILE A 281 -23.71 44.93 6.95
N CYS A 282 -23.66 46.25 6.74
CA CYS A 282 -24.68 47.19 7.17
C CYS A 282 -25.08 48.11 6.01
N TRP A 283 -26.17 48.88 6.16
CA TRP A 283 -26.50 49.89 5.16
C TRP A 283 -25.45 51.01 5.17
N ALA A 284 -25.09 51.52 3.99
CA ALA A 284 -23.98 52.46 3.83
C ALA A 284 -24.14 53.77 4.62
N ASP A 285 -25.38 54.15 4.91
CA ASP A 285 -25.75 55.38 5.63
C ASP A 285 -25.94 55.15 7.14
N LYS A 286 -25.94 53.89 7.60
CA LYS A 286 -26.19 53.51 8.99
C LYS A 286 -25.14 52.52 9.47
N VAL A 287 -24.02 53.07 9.96
CA VAL A 287 -22.95 52.27 10.56
C VAL A 287 -23.42 51.67 11.89
N VAL A 288 -23.01 50.43 12.13
CA VAL A 288 -23.30 49.60 13.31
C VAL A 288 -21.99 49.08 13.89
N ASP A 289 -22.03 48.62 15.14
CA ASP A 289 -20.93 47.85 15.70
C ASP A 289 -20.84 46.50 14.97
N PRO A 290 -19.60 46.03 14.66
CA PRO A 290 -19.40 44.78 13.95
C PRO A 290 -19.84 43.59 14.80
N LEU A 291 -20.39 42.57 14.15
CA LEU A 291 -20.63 41.26 14.76
C LEU A 291 -19.29 40.62 15.15
N PRO A 292 -19.28 39.67 16.09
CA PRO A 292 -18.09 38.87 16.37
C PRO A 292 -17.61 38.18 15.08
N GLY A 293 -16.49 38.65 14.54
CA GLY A 293 -15.90 38.10 13.32
C GLY A 293 -15.09 36.84 13.60
N PHE A 294 -14.61 36.19 12.53
CA PHE A 294 -13.74 35.02 12.66
C PHE A 294 -12.27 35.44 12.78
N GLN A 295 -11.49 34.69 13.55
CA GLN A 295 -10.06 34.91 13.61
C GLN A 295 -9.38 34.42 12.32
N PRO A 296 -8.40 35.16 11.77
CA PRO A 296 -7.65 34.71 10.61
C PRO A 296 -6.78 33.51 10.98
N MET A 297 -6.85 32.45 10.18
CA MET A 297 -6.09 31.23 10.42
C MET A 297 -4.60 31.42 10.14
N LYS A 298 -3.77 30.78 10.95
CA LYS A 298 -2.32 30.68 10.72
C LYS A 298 -2.02 29.38 9.97
N ALA A 299 -1.21 29.46 8.92
CA ALA A 299 -0.70 28.29 8.25
C ALA A 299 0.31 27.55 9.16
N MET A 300 0.06 26.27 9.41
CA MET A 300 0.89 25.43 10.28
C MET A 300 1.81 24.51 9.48
N VAL A 301 1.50 24.28 8.21
CA VAL A 301 2.23 23.38 7.32
C VAL A 301 2.66 24.12 6.07
N TYR A 302 3.94 24.09 5.73
CA TYR A 302 4.49 24.76 4.55
C TYR A 302 5.21 23.79 3.63
N ALA A 303 4.96 23.90 2.33
CA ALA A 303 5.68 23.16 1.30
C ALA A 303 6.01 24.06 0.12
N GLY A 304 7.20 23.86 -0.47
CA GLY A 304 7.54 24.43 -1.77
C GLY A 304 6.88 23.62 -2.89
N VAL A 305 6.17 24.31 -3.79
CA VAL A 305 5.45 23.80 -4.95
C VAL A 305 6.09 24.39 -6.20
N PHE A 306 6.67 23.53 -7.03
CA PHE A 306 7.41 23.91 -8.23
C PHE A 306 6.74 23.28 -9.45
N PRO A 307 6.76 23.92 -10.62
CA PRO A 307 6.28 23.28 -11.84
C PRO A 307 7.25 22.15 -12.23
N MET A 308 6.72 21.08 -12.86
CA MET A 308 7.57 20.02 -13.42
C MET A 308 8.54 20.58 -14.47
N ASP A 309 8.04 21.47 -15.33
CA ASP A 309 8.82 22.20 -16.32
C ASP A 309 8.94 23.68 -15.94
N SER A 310 10.15 24.24 -15.98
CA SER A 310 10.37 25.65 -15.60
C SER A 310 9.60 26.65 -16.46
N GLY A 311 9.20 26.25 -17.68
CA GLY A 311 8.38 27.06 -18.58
C GLY A 311 6.93 27.25 -18.12
N ASP A 312 6.43 26.36 -17.26
CA ASP A 312 5.04 26.39 -16.77
C ASP A 312 4.86 27.25 -15.52
N PHE A 313 5.92 27.90 -15.02
CA PHE A 313 5.83 28.80 -13.87
C PHE A 313 4.71 29.86 -14.00
N PRO A 314 4.53 30.57 -15.14
CA PRO A 314 3.45 31.54 -15.29
C PRO A 314 2.05 30.91 -15.22
N LYS A 315 1.89 29.70 -15.76
CA LYS A 315 0.64 28.96 -15.69
C LYS A 315 0.35 28.52 -14.25
N LEU A 316 1.37 28.05 -13.53
CA LEU A 316 1.26 27.68 -12.13
C LEU A 316 0.89 28.88 -11.27
N GLU A 317 1.53 30.04 -11.50
CA GLU A 317 1.21 31.31 -10.85
C GLU A 317 -0.27 31.66 -11.01
N GLU A 318 -0.76 31.71 -12.25
CA GLU A 318 -2.16 32.02 -12.53
C GLU A 318 -3.12 30.99 -11.89
N SER A 319 -2.73 29.70 -11.89
CA SER A 319 -3.52 28.63 -11.27
C SER A 319 -3.63 28.82 -9.76
N ILE A 320 -2.53 29.14 -9.08
CA ILE A 320 -2.49 29.37 -7.63
C ILE A 320 -3.28 30.63 -7.28
N GLU A 321 -3.09 31.73 -8.02
CA GLU A 321 -3.84 32.97 -7.81
C GLU A 321 -5.35 32.71 -7.93
N ARG A 322 -5.80 32.02 -8.98
CA ARG A 322 -7.23 31.71 -9.14
C ARG A 322 -7.77 30.77 -8.06
N LEU A 323 -6.99 29.76 -7.66
CA LEU A 323 -7.43 28.81 -6.64
C LEU A 323 -7.51 29.47 -5.24
N THR A 324 -6.57 30.37 -4.93
CA THR A 324 -6.55 31.13 -3.66
C THR A 324 -7.65 32.18 -3.55
N LEU A 325 -8.28 32.59 -4.65
CA LEU A 325 -9.51 33.39 -4.61
C LEU A 325 -10.65 32.63 -3.90
N ASN A 326 -10.70 31.31 -4.07
CA ASN A 326 -11.71 30.45 -3.46
C ASN A 326 -11.26 29.85 -2.13
N ASP A 327 -9.95 29.69 -1.91
CA ASP A 327 -9.35 29.18 -0.68
C ASP A 327 -8.32 30.16 -0.11
N ARG A 328 -8.80 31.03 0.77
CA ARG A 328 -8.00 32.09 1.41
C ARG A 328 -7.15 31.61 2.56
N SER A 329 -7.29 30.35 2.96
CA SER A 329 -6.51 29.79 4.05
C SER A 329 -5.08 29.44 3.63
N VAL A 330 -4.80 29.46 2.32
CA VAL A 330 -3.47 29.22 1.75
C VAL A 330 -2.65 30.51 1.68
N SER A 331 -1.51 30.51 2.36
CA SER A 331 -0.50 31.58 2.21
C SER A 331 0.41 31.31 1.01
N VAL A 332 0.67 32.33 0.20
CA VAL A 332 1.45 32.20 -1.05
C VAL A 332 2.67 33.12 -0.98
N GLN A 333 3.86 32.55 -1.18
CA GLN A 333 5.11 33.30 -1.31
C GLN A 333 5.90 32.76 -2.50
N ARG A 334 6.49 33.62 -3.34
CA ARG A 334 7.35 33.15 -4.44
C ARG A 334 8.67 32.62 -3.87
N GLU A 335 9.12 31.47 -4.35
CA GLU A 335 10.36 30.83 -3.95
C GLU A 335 11.23 30.50 -5.17
N SER A 336 12.55 30.58 -5.02
CA SER A 336 13.49 30.15 -6.05
C SER A 336 14.46 29.12 -5.50
N SER A 337 14.60 28.01 -6.20
CA SER A 337 15.51 26.93 -5.86
C SER A 337 16.58 26.78 -6.93
N ALA A 338 17.84 26.63 -6.53
CA ALA A 338 18.93 26.34 -7.47
C ALA A 338 18.73 25.01 -8.21
N ALA A 339 17.96 24.07 -7.64
CA ALA A 339 17.72 22.74 -8.21
C ALA A 339 16.40 22.64 -8.99
N LEU A 340 15.35 23.32 -8.54
CA LEU A 340 13.98 23.20 -9.09
C LEU A 340 13.50 24.46 -9.82
N SER A 341 14.35 25.48 -9.97
CA SER A 341 14.03 26.78 -10.57
C SER A 341 12.99 27.59 -9.76
N GLN A 342 12.10 28.33 -10.42
CA GLN A 342 11.10 29.18 -9.77
C GLN A 342 9.87 28.36 -9.35
N GLY A 343 9.32 28.66 -8.18
CA GLY A 343 8.11 28.05 -7.66
C GLY A 343 7.49 28.90 -6.56
N PHE A 344 6.68 28.27 -5.73
CA PHE A 344 5.94 28.92 -4.66
C PHE A 344 6.12 28.17 -3.35
N ARG A 345 6.39 28.91 -2.30
CA ARG A 345 6.25 28.45 -0.93
C ARG A 345 4.80 28.65 -0.51
N LEU A 346 4.07 27.56 -0.38
CA LEU A 346 2.67 27.57 0.04
C LEU A 346 2.56 27.14 1.50
N GLY A 347 1.75 27.84 2.28
CA GLY A 347 1.40 27.49 3.64
C GLY A 347 -0.07 27.11 3.75
N PHE A 348 -0.34 25.99 4.42
CA PHE A 348 -1.62 25.31 4.56
C PHE A 348 -1.97 25.14 6.04
N LEU A 349 -3.25 24.88 6.31
CA LEU A 349 -3.76 24.56 7.65
C LEU A 349 -3.26 23.20 8.14
N GLY A 350 -3.06 22.25 7.24
CA GLY A 350 -2.55 20.91 7.54
C GLY A 350 -2.18 20.11 6.29
N THR A 351 -1.82 18.85 6.46
CA THR A 351 -1.36 17.97 5.38
C THR A 351 -2.46 17.57 4.39
N LEU A 352 -3.67 17.30 4.88
CA LEU A 352 -4.79 16.95 4.01
C LEU A 352 -5.17 18.16 3.16
N HIS A 353 -5.18 19.35 3.75
CA HIS A 353 -5.44 20.58 3.01
C HIS A 353 -4.37 20.79 1.91
N MET A 354 -3.09 20.58 2.19
CA MET A 354 -2.03 20.61 1.17
C MET A 354 -2.30 19.61 0.03
N ASP A 355 -2.64 18.36 0.36
CA ASP A 355 -2.89 17.31 -0.63
C ASP A 355 -4.11 17.58 -1.50
N VAL A 356 -5.18 18.12 -0.90
CA VAL A 356 -6.40 18.55 -1.61
C VAL A 356 -6.07 19.72 -2.53
N PHE A 357 -5.35 20.73 -2.04
CA PHE A 357 -4.97 21.88 -2.85
C PHE A 357 -4.09 21.48 -4.04
N ARG A 358 -3.10 20.59 -3.82
CA ARG A 358 -2.29 20.01 -4.87
C ARG A 358 -3.14 19.29 -5.91
N GLN A 359 -4.04 18.41 -5.48
CA GLN A 359 -4.91 17.67 -6.40
C GLN A 359 -5.81 18.61 -7.20
N ARG A 360 -6.32 19.69 -6.60
CA ARG A 360 -7.12 20.69 -7.32
C ARG A 360 -6.31 21.45 -8.38
N LEU A 361 -5.03 21.75 -8.12
CA LEU A 361 -4.15 22.32 -9.16
C LEU A 361 -3.97 21.38 -10.36
N GLU A 362 -3.83 20.08 -10.09
CA GLU A 362 -3.67 19.04 -11.12
C GLU A 362 -5.00 18.82 -11.89
N ASP A 363 -6.14 18.73 -11.19
CA ASP A 363 -7.45 18.43 -11.77
C ASP A 363 -8.10 19.63 -12.48
N GLU A 364 -8.12 20.81 -11.85
CA GLU A 364 -8.87 21.98 -12.36
C GLU A 364 -8.05 22.80 -13.37
N TYR A 365 -6.73 22.85 -13.21
CA TYR A 365 -5.85 23.70 -14.03
C TYR A 365 -4.85 22.89 -14.87
N SER A 366 -4.83 21.55 -14.74
CA SER A 366 -3.88 20.67 -15.43
C SER A 366 -2.43 21.13 -15.23
N SER A 367 -2.11 21.54 -14.00
CA SER A 367 -0.78 22.01 -13.61
C SER A 367 -0.08 20.87 -12.87
N GLU A 368 0.85 20.18 -13.54
CA GLU A 368 1.67 19.16 -12.90
C GLU A 368 2.73 19.82 -12.02
N VAL A 369 2.71 19.49 -10.72
CA VAL A 369 3.56 20.15 -9.72
C VAL A 369 4.41 19.16 -8.92
N ILE A 370 5.63 19.61 -8.59
CA ILE A 370 6.53 18.97 -7.65
C ILE A 370 6.31 19.64 -6.28
N VAL A 371 5.88 18.86 -5.31
CA VAL A 371 5.76 19.30 -3.92
C VAL A 371 6.96 18.80 -3.12
N THR A 372 7.67 19.71 -2.47
CA THR A 372 8.79 19.41 -1.56
C THR A 372 8.28 18.88 -0.23
N ALA A 373 9.18 18.55 0.69
CA ALA A 373 8.77 18.09 1.99
C ALA A 373 7.99 19.17 2.76
N PRO A 374 6.83 18.83 3.36
CA PRO A 374 6.16 19.78 4.20
C PRO A 374 7.00 19.99 5.46
N THR A 375 6.94 21.20 5.96
CA THR A 375 7.75 21.71 7.06
C THR A 375 6.86 22.60 7.93
N VAL A 376 7.28 22.83 9.16
CA VAL A 376 6.56 23.67 10.11
C VAL A 376 7.30 25.00 10.29
N PRO A 377 6.61 26.08 10.71
CA PRO A 377 7.29 27.31 11.08
C PRO A 377 8.06 27.11 12.38
N TYR A 378 9.40 27.17 12.33
CA TYR A 378 10.25 27.11 13.52
C TYR A 378 10.50 28.52 14.05
N LYS A 379 10.49 28.69 15.37
CA LYS A 379 10.79 29.98 16.00
C LYS A 379 12.25 29.99 16.44
N VAL A 380 13.06 30.82 15.79
CA VAL A 380 14.47 31.01 16.13
C VAL A 380 14.62 32.24 17.02
N VAL A 381 15.16 32.04 18.22
CA VAL A 381 15.45 33.12 19.16
C VAL A 381 16.94 33.43 19.10
N PHE A 382 17.24 34.67 18.73
CA PHE A 382 18.61 35.16 18.61
C PHE A 382 19.13 35.71 19.96
N THR A 383 20.45 35.70 20.17
CA THR A 383 21.09 36.21 21.40
C THR A 383 20.85 37.70 21.67
N ASN A 384 20.42 38.47 20.68
CA ASN A 384 20.02 39.87 20.80
C ASN A 384 18.54 40.04 21.26
N GLY A 385 17.80 38.95 21.48
CA GLY A 385 16.39 38.96 21.86
C GLY A 385 15.40 38.95 20.69
N THR A 386 15.85 39.13 19.45
CA THR A 386 14.94 39.11 18.29
C THR A 386 14.44 37.70 18.02
N GLU A 387 13.18 37.56 17.67
CA GLU A 387 12.53 36.29 17.33
C GLU A 387 12.17 36.28 15.85
N GLN A 388 12.50 35.20 15.13
CA GLN A 388 12.15 35.03 13.72
C GLN A 388 11.49 33.68 13.48
N PHE A 389 10.36 33.67 12.78
CA PHE A 389 9.74 32.45 12.30
C PHE A 389 10.36 32.06 10.95
N ILE A 390 10.95 30.87 10.91
CA ILE A 390 11.61 30.31 9.74
C ILE A 390 10.84 29.07 9.32
N SER A 391 10.17 29.15 8.17
CA SER A 391 9.53 27.98 7.55
C SER A 391 10.47 27.30 6.55
N ASN A 392 11.27 28.07 5.79
CA ASN A 392 12.17 27.53 4.78
C ASN A 392 13.45 26.95 5.42
N PRO A 393 13.77 25.65 5.22
CA PRO A 393 15.01 25.04 5.69
C PRO A 393 16.28 25.74 5.21
N VAL A 394 16.25 26.41 4.07
CA VAL A 394 17.41 27.13 3.50
C VAL A 394 17.81 28.31 4.37
N GLU A 395 16.81 29.05 4.88
CA GLU A 395 16.98 30.22 5.74
C GLU A 395 17.35 29.86 7.18
N PHE A 396 17.24 28.58 7.54
CA PHE A 396 17.56 28.13 8.89
C PHE A 396 19.06 28.29 9.19
N PRO A 397 19.41 28.86 10.37
CA PRO A 397 20.80 29.16 10.71
C PRO A 397 21.65 27.90 10.85
N GLU A 398 22.87 27.94 10.32
CA GLU A 398 23.79 26.81 10.39
C GLU A 398 24.58 26.78 11.71
N PRO A 399 24.82 25.58 12.29
CA PRO A 399 25.63 25.44 13.49
C PRO A 399 27.07 25.93 13.25
N GLY A 400 27.48 26.97 13.99
CA GLY A 400 28.82 27.54 13.92
C GLY A 400 28.98 28.73 12.98
N ASP A 401 27.90 29.25 12.38
CA ASP A 401 27.94 30.54 11.68
C ASP A 401 28.15 31.68 12.71
N PRO A 402 29.29 32.40 12.67
CA PRO A 402 29.56 33.50 13.59
C PRO A 402 28.57 34.68 13.45
N LYS A 403 27.83 34.76 12.34
CA LYS A 403 26.81 35.80 12.11
C LYS A 403 25.46 35.47 12.74
N ALA A 404 25.13 34.19 12.89
CA ALA A 404 23.77 33.78 13.26
C ALA A 404 23.45 33.93 14.75
N ARG A 405 24.45 33.93 15.65
CA ARG A 405 24.32 34.09 17.12
C ARG A 405 22.96 33.63 17.71
N VAL A 406 22.56 32.39 17.45
CA VAL A 406 21.29 31.80 17.89
C VAL A 406 21.39 31.43 19.37
N ALA A 407 20.41 31.84 20.19
CA ALA A 407 20.33 31.43 21.58
C ALA A 407 19.71 30.03 21.69
N HIS A 408 18.51 29.87 21.13
CA HIS A 408 17.82 28.60 21.05
C HIS A 408 16.79 28.58 19.90
N VAL A 409 16.29 27.40 19.59
CA VAL A 409 15.25 27.18 18.58
C VAL A 409 14.07 26.51 19.26
N GLU A 410 12.88 26.98 18.93
CA GLU A 410 11.61 26.44 19.38
C GLU A 410 10.86 25.84 18.19
N GLU A 411 10.19 24.71 18.40
CA GLU A 411 9.33 24.07 17.42
C GLU A 411 7.87 24.07 17.87
N PRO A 412 6.91 24.09 16.94
CA PRO A 412 5.49 24.08 17.29
C PRO A 412 5.09 22.71 17.83
N MET A 413 4.37 22.74 18.95
CA MET A 413 3.83 21.57 19.64
C MET A 413 2.31 21.50 19.44
N ILE A 414 1.77 20.29 19.49
CA ILE A 414 0.35 20.02 19.43
C ILE A 414 -0.08 19.14 20.59
N ASN A 415 -1.33 19.29 21.03
CA ASN A 415 -2.00 18.33 21.89
C ASN A 415 -2.81 17.39 21.01
N ALA A 416 -2.28 16.19 20.80
CA ALA A 416 -2.93 15.13 20.06
C ALA A 416 -3.88 14.33 20.96
N THR A 417 -5.03 13.98 20.41
CA THR A 417 -6.03 13.08 21.00
C THR A 417 -6.22 11.88 20.08
N ILE A 418 -5.94 10.68 20.59
CA ILE A 418 -6.04 9.41 19.86
C ILE A 418 -7.11 8.54 20.48
N PHE A 419 -8.09 8.13 19.68
CA PHE A 419 -9.08 7.13 20.05
C PHE A 419 -8.69 5.81 19.43
N VAL A 420 -8.66 4.75 20.23
CA VAL A 420 -8.20 3.45 19.76
C VAL A 420 -8.86 2.31 20.56
N PRO A 421 -9.16 1.16 19.93
CA PRO A 421 -9.57 -0.03 20.67
C PRO A 421 -8.47 -0.52 21.62
N ASN A 422 -8.87 -1.20 22.70
CA ASN A 422 -7.97 -1.64 23.76
C ASN A 422 -6.80 -2.51 23.25
N GLU A 423 -7.03 -3.29 22.20
CA GLU A 423 -6.05 -4.19 21.59
C GLU A 423 -4.82 -3.46 21.01
N TYR A 424 -4.99 -2.23 20.52
CA TYR A 424 -3.94 -1.49 19.82
C TYR A 424 -3.25 -0.42 20.70
N ILE A 425 -3.63 -0.31 21.97
CA ILE A 425 -3.07 0.71 22.89
C ILE A 425 -1.55 0.64 22.92
N GLY A 426 -0.98 -0.56 23.10
CA GLY A 426 0.48 -0.74 23.17
C GLY A 426 1.20 -0.22 21.92
N SER A 427 0.70 -0.58 20.74
CA SER A 427 1.22 -0.08 19.46
C SER A 427 1.12 1.44 19.33
N MET A 428 0.02 2.05 19.80
CA MET A 428 -0.16 3.51 19.76
C MET A 428 0.77 4.24 20.75
N MET A 429 0.99 3.69 21.94
CA MET A 429 1.96 4.24 22.89
C MET A 429 3.38 4.19 22.32
N ASP A 430 3.78 3.05 21.75
CA ASP A 430 5.07 2.89 21.07
C ASP A 430 5.23 3.85 19.88
N LEU A 431 4.16 4.08 19.11
CA LEU A 431 4.13 5.06 18.02
C LEU A 431 4.34 6.48 18.55
N CYS A 432 3.58 6.91 19.55
CA CYS A 432 3.72 8.26 20.13
C CYS A 432 5.11 8.48 20.73
N ALA A 433 5.63 7.51 21.49
CA ALA A 433 6.97 7.57 22.06
C ALA A 433 8.08 7.67 20.99
N ARG A 434 7.92 6.96 19.87
CA ARG A 434 8.82 7.03 18.71
C ARG A 434 8.87 8.44 18.11
N TYR A 435 7.75 9.13 18.04
CA TYR A 435 7.62 10.50 17.53
C TYR A 435 7.73 11.59 18.62
N ARG A 436 8.44 11.29 19.72
CA ARG A 436 8.73 12.24 20.82
C ARG A 436 7.49 12.74 21.58
N GLY A 437 6.43 11.94 21.60
CA GLY A 437 5.20 12.23 22.33
C GLY A 437 5.38 12.15 23.83
N ILE A 438 4.89 13.17 24.53
CA ILE A 438 4.79 13.21 25.98
C ILE A 438 3.33 12.90 26.35
N GLN A 439 3.10 11.82 27.09
CA GLN A 439 1.76 11.42 27.48
C GLN A 439 1.19 12.41 28.51
N LEU A 440 0.01 12.93 28.23
CA LEU A 440 -0.74 13.81 29.14
C LEU A 440 -1.80 13.04 29.91
N GLU A 441 -2.61 12.26 29.20
CA GLU A 441 -3.78 11.57 29.77
C GLU A 441 -3.98 10.20 29.11
N TYR A 442 -4.51 9.27 29.91
CA TYR A 442 -4.99 7.97 29.47
C TYR A 442 -6.32 7.69 30.15
N ARG A 443 -7.37 7.43 29.37
CA ARG A 443 -8.71 7.12 29.88
C ARG A 443 -9.33 6.01 29.04
N ILE A 444 -9.84 4.97 29.70
CA ILE A 444 -10.72 3.97 29.08
C ILE A 444 -12.13 4.51 29.15
N LEU A 445 -12.86 4.47 28.04
CA LEU A 445 -14.25 4.93 27.99
C LEU A 445 -15.17 3.90 28.67
N GLU A 446 -16.02 4.36 29.58
CA GLU A 446 -16.95 3.51 30.33
C GLU A 446 -17.89 2.76 29.38
N ASN A 447 -18.12 1.47 29.65
CA ASN A 447 -18.96 0.56 28.85
C ASN A 447 -18.54 0.45 27.37
N SER A 448 -17.25 0.65 27.05
CA SER A 448 -16.72 0.40 25.72
C SER A 448 -15.34 -0.26 25.75
N GLU A 449 -14.97 -0.93 24.67
CA GLU A 449 -13.64 -1.51 24.48
C GLU A 449 -12.63 -0.50 23.89
N ARG A 450 -12.85 0.79 24.10
CA ARG A 450 -12.08 1.89 23.51
C ARG A 450 -11.40 2.75 24.56
N ALA A 451 -10.23 3.27 24.21
CA ALA A 451 -9.43 4.16 25.04
C ALA A 451 -9.09 5.47 24.32
N VAL A 452 -8.98 6.53 25.10
CA VAL A 452 -8.53 7.86 24.70
C VAL A 452 -7.12 8.08 25.23
N LEU A 453 -6.20 8.41 24.34
CA LEU A 453 -4.82 8.75 24.65
C LEU A 453 -4.60 10.23 24.30
N ARG A 454 -4.13 11.03 25.25
CA ARG A 454 -3.74 12.42 24.98
C ARG A 454 -2.23 12.57 25.09
N TYR A 455 -1.61 13.18 24.09
CA TYR A 455 -0.18 13.37 24.00
C TYR A 455 0.16 14.79 23.55
N THR A 456 1.21 15.37 24.10
CA THR A 456 1.88 16.51 23.47
C THR A 456 2.91 16.00 22.48
N LEU A 457 2.77 16.36 21.21
CA LEU A 457 3.64 15.92 20.10
C LEU A 457 4.20 17.13 19.34
N PRO A 458 5.45 17.08 18.86
CA PRO A 458 5.96 18.10 17.97
C PRO A 458 5.27 18.02 16.61
N LEU A 459 4.73 19.13 16.11
CA LEU A 459 4.01 19.15 14.84
C LEU A 459 4.90 18.67 13.69
N SER A 460 6.21 19.00 13.73
CA SER A 460 7.23 18.62 12.73
C SER A 460 7.25 17.11 12.42
N GLU A 461 6.96 16.28 13.41
CA GLU A 461 6.90 14.82 13.30
C GLU A 461 5.60 14.33 12.63
N ILE A 462 4.50 15.01 12.94
CA ILE A 462 3.15 14.64 12.51
C ILE A 462 2.94 14.86 11.01
N VAL A 463 3.49 15.96 10.47
CA VAL A 463 3.34 16.37 9.06
C VAL A 463 4.00 15.38 8.06
N THR A 464 4.69 14.35 8.56
CA THR A 464 5.47 13.43 7.74
C THR A 464 4.77 12.09 7.50
N GLU A 465 5.02 11.07 8.34
CA GLU A 465 4.51 9.70 8.18
C GLU A 465 3.58 9.25 9.32
N PHE A 466 3.39 10.08 10.34
CA PHE A 466 2.67 9.73 11.57
C PHE A 466 1.27 9.17 11.30
N PHE A 467 0.44 9.85 10.51
CA PHE A 467 -0.91 9.42 10.17
C PHE A 467 -0.95 8.06 9.44
N SER A 468 0.00 7.85 8.52
CA SER A 468 0.09 6.59 7.76
C SER A 468 0.47 5.42 8.67
N GLU A 469 1.41 5.62 9.59
CA GLU A 469 1.79 4.61 10.58
C GLU A 469 0.67 4.35 11.59
N LEU A 470 -0.01 5.40 12.07
CA LEU A 470 -1.14 5.30 12.99
C LEU A 470 -2.22 4.40 12.41
N LYS A 471 -2.67 4.70 11.17
CA LYS A 471 -3.66 3.88 10.47
C LYS A 471 -3.16 2.47 10.19
N SER A 472 -1.90 2.30 9.78
CA SER A 472 -1.36 0.96 9.49
C SER A 472 -1.24 0.08 10.75
N GLN A 473 -0.90 0.64 11.90
CA GLN A 473 -0.69 -0.12 13.14
C GLN A 473 -1.99 -0.38 13.90
N SER A 474 -3.00 0.45 13.67
CA SER A 474 -4.34 0.27 14.24
C SER A 474 -5.29 -0.47 13.30
N SER A 475 -4.83 -1.04 12.18
CA SER A 475 -5.69 -1.58 11.11
C SER A 475 -6.77 -0.60 10.62
N GLY A 476 -6.53 0.71 10.73
CA GLY A 476 -7.47 1.78 10.40
C GLY A 476 -8.38 2.23 11.54
N PHE A 477 -8.47 1.49 12.65
CA PHE A 477 -9.40 1.73 13.77
C PHE A 477 -9.05 2.92 14.66
N ALA A 478 -7.80 3.39 14.68
CA ALA A 478 -7.45 4.55 15.46
C ALA A 478 -7.90 5.83 14.75
N SER A 479 -8.54 6.74 15.47
CA SER A 479 -8.78 8.11 15.04
C SER A 479 -7.86 9.07 15.78
N PHE A 480 -7.48 10.14 15.10
CA PHE A 480 -6.51 11.13 15.58
C PHE A 480 -7.07 12.52 15.35
N ASP A 481 -6.94 13.36 16.35
CA ASP A 481 -7.24 14.78 16.31
C ASP A 481 -6.15 15.57 17.04
N TYR A 482 -6.00 16.87 16.78
CA TYR A 482 -5.00 17.67 17.47
C TYR A 482 -5.34 19.17 17.54
N GLU A 483 -4.83 19.81 18.59
CA GLU A 483 -4.94 21.25 18.84
C GLU A 483 -3.55 21.88 19.01
N GLU A 484 -3.41 23.19 18.73
CA GLU A 484 -2.16 23.92 18.93
C GLU A 484 -1.78 23.97 20.42
N ALA A 485 -0.54 23.60 20.76
CA ALA A 485 0.00 23.61 22.12
C ALA A 485 1.20 24.58 22.29
N GLY A 486 1.28 25.60 21.42
CA GLY A 486 2.33 26.62 21.47
C GLY A 486 3.68 26.13 20.94
N TYR A 487 4.77 26.76 21.39
CA TYR A 487 6.14 26.49 20.96
C TYR A 487 6.99 25.97 22.12
N GLU A 488 7.81 24.96 21.86
CA GLU A 488 8.73 24.38 22.85
C GLU A 488 10.17 24.36 22.34
N GLN A 489 11.12 24.61 23.23
CA GLN A 489 12.55 24.61 22.91
C GLN A 489 13.05 23.20 22.58
N SER A 490 13.63 23.03 21.39
CA SER A 490 14.09 21.73 20.89
C SER A 490 15.48 21.78 20.23
N PRO A 491 16.31 20.73 20.37
CA PRO A 491 17.64 20.68 19.76
C PRO A 491 17.56 20.30 18.28
N LEU A 492 17.19 21.28 17.46
CA LEU A 492 17.05 21.15 16.01
C LEU A 492 18.32 21.58 15.26
N VAL A 493 18.61 20.90 14.16
CA VAL A 493 19.74 21.19 13.28
C VAL A 493 19.33 21.13 11.81
N LYS A 494 19.90 22.04 11.00
CA LYS A 494 19.80 21.96 9.55
C LYS A 494 20.71 20.86 9.01
N MET A 495 20.12 19.91 8.29
CA MET A 495 20.83 18.86 7.56
C MET A 495 20.78 19.17 6.07
N ASN A 496 21.96 19.34 5.48
CA ASN A 496 22.17 19.59 4.06
C ASN A 496 22.53 18.30 3.34
N ILE A 497 21.94 18.08 2.16
CA ILE A 497 22.40 17.05 1.23
C ILE A 497 23.38 17.70 0.26
N LEU A 498 24.62 17.20 0.23
CA LEU A 498 25.68 17.66 -0.65
C LEU A 498 25.91 16.65 -1.78
N ILE A 499 26.04 17.14 -3.01
CA ILE A 499 26.38 16.32 -4.17
C ILE A 499 27.69 16.87 -4.75
N ASN A 500 28.73 16.04 -4.71
CA ASN A 500 30.13 16.46 -4.96
C ASN A 500 30.56 17.69 -4.14
N GLY A 501 30.09 17.78 -2.89
CA GLY A 501 30.46 18.84 -1.95
C GLY A 501 29.66 20.14 -2.11
N LYS A 502 28.67 20.18 -3.01
CA LYS A 502 27.77 21.34 -3.16
C LYS A 502 26.39 21.05 -2.57
N PRO A 503 25.84 21.93 -1.72
CA PRO A 503 24.53 21.74 -1.13
C PRO A 503 23.44 21.80 -2.19
N VAL A 504 22.40 21.00 -1.97
CA VAL A 504 21.18 20.99 -2.78
C VAL A 504 20.04 21.50 -1.91
N ASP A 505 19.64 22.75 -2.17
CA ASP A 505 18.68 23.49 -1.33
C ASP A 505 17.34 22.76 -1.22
N ALA A 506 16.82 22.23 -2.32
CA ALA A 506 15.54 21.50 -2.37
C ALA A 506 15.48 20.21 -1.53
N LEU A 507 16.64 19.70 -1.08
CA LEU A 507 16.75 18.49 -0.24
C LEU A 507 17.20 18.82 1.19
N SER A 508 17.36 20.11 1.51
CA SER A 508 17.72 20.54 2.86
C SER A 508 16.53 20.38 3.80
N MET A 509 16.79 19.92 5.02
CA MET A 509 15.74 19.65 6.00
C MET A 509 16.18 20.01 7.40
N ILE A 510 15.21 20.39 8.23
CA ILE A 510 15.42 20.64 9.66
C ILE A 510 15.05 19.35 10.37
N VAL A 511 15.97 18.81 11.16
CA VAL A 511 15.82 17.53 11.84
C VAL A 511 16.24 17.64 13.29
N HIS A 512 15.67 16.78 14.13
CA HIS A 512 16.14 16.63 15.49
C HIS A 512 17.58 16.09 15.52
N LYS A 513 18.44 16.68 16.36
CA LYS A 513 19.88 16.41 16.39
C LYS A 513 20.23 14.92 16.54
N TYR A 514 19.48 14.18 17.36
CA TYR A 514 19.73 12.75 17.60
C TYR A 514 19.30 11.85 16.43
N ALA A 515 18.33 12.29 15.63
CA ALA A 515 17.82 11.52 14.49
C ALA A 515 18.61 11.77 13.20
N ALA A 516 19.35 12.89 13.13
CA ALA A 516 20.00 13.36 11.92
C ALA A 516 20.90 12.32 11.24
N GLN A 517 21.63 11.50 11.99
CA GLN A 517 22.50 10.47 11.43
C GLN A 517 21.72 9.35 10.72
N ALA A 518 20.65 8.86 11.35
CA ALA A 518 19.82 7.80 10.79
C ALA A 518 19.12 8.28 9.51
N ILE A 519 18.50 9.46 9.59
CA ILE A 519 17.81 10.11 8.46
C ILE A 519 18.81 10.38 7.33
N GLY A 520 19.96 11.00 7.61
CA GLY A 520 20.98 11.30 6.61
C GLY A 520 21.49 10.05 5.87
N LYS A 521 21.68 8.92 6.58
CA LYS A 521 22.09 7.65 5.96
C LYS A 521 21.01 7.11 5.01
N ALA A 522 19.74 7.19 5.40
CA ALA A 522 18.63 6.73 4.58
C ALA A 522 18.50 7.54 3.28
N TRP A 523 18.56 8.87 3.39
CA TRP A 523 18.49 9.78 2.24
C TRP A 523 19.63 9.57 1.26
N VAL A 524 20.87 9.48 1.75
CA VAL A 524 22.05 9.29 0.91
C VAL A 524 22.04 7.92 0.21
N LYS A 525 21.54 6.87 0.88
CA LYS A 525 21.33 5.54 0.25
C LYS A 525 20.31 5.59 -0.87
N LYS A 526 19.19 6.29 -0.65
CA LYS A 526 18.13 6.42 -1.65
C LYS A 526 18.58 7.23 -2.86
N LEU A 527 19.26 8.35 -2.64
CA LEU A 527 19.81 9.18 -3.70
C LEU A 527 20.81 8.40 -4.57
N LYS A 528 21.61 7.49 -3.99
CA LYS A 528 22.51 6.61 -4.76
C LYS A 528 21.79 5.72 -5.78
N GLU A 529 20.56 5.32 -5.49
CA GLU A 529 19.75 4.46 -6.37
C GLU A 529 19.12 5.26 -7.52
N VAL A 530 18.77 6.53 -7.29
CA VAL A 530 18.10 7.37 -8.28
C VAL A 530 19.07 8.18 -9.13
N VAL A 531 20.20 8.63 -8.56
CA VAL A 531 21.18 9.45 -9.28
C VAL A 531 21.88 8.61 -10.36
N PRO A 532 21.80 9.00 -11.64
CA PRO A 532 22.41 8.24 -12.73
C PRO A 532 23.94 8.22 -12.61
N ARG A 533 24.54 7.09 -13.02
CA ARG A 533 25.99 6.94 -13.05
C ARG A 533 26.60 7.92 -14.06
N GLN A 534 27.79 8.41 -13.76
CA GLN A 534 28.53 9.35 -14.62
C GLN A 534 29.89 8.75 -15.03
N GLN A 535 30.63 9.43 -15.92
CA GLN A 535 31.98 9.00 -16.33
C GLN A 535 33.01 9.07 -15.18
N PHE A 536 32.67 9.79 -14.11
CA PHE A 536 33.45 9.91 -12.89
C PHE A 536 32.60 9.55 -11.67
N GLU A 537 33.26 9.30 -10.54
CA GLU A 537 32.59 8.89 -9.30
C GLU A 537 31.93 10.10 -8.64
N LEU A 538 30.64 9.96 -8.32
CA LEU A 538 29.85 10.98 -7.64
C LEU A 538 29.79 10.67 -6.15
N SER A 539 30.12 11.63 -5.30
CA SER A 539 29.92 11.50 -3.86
C SER A 539 28.64 12.22 -3.45
N ILE A 540 27.73 11.49 -2.81
CA ILE A 540 26.50 12.00 -2.19
C ILE A 540 26.75 11.99 -0.68
N GLN A 541 26.52 13.11 -0.02
CA GLN A 541 26.82 13.30 1.41
C GLN A 541 25.63 13.94 2.10
N ALA A 542 25.39 13.60 3.36
CA ALA A 542 24.56 14.38 4.27
C ALA A 542 25.50 15.06 5.26
N ALA A 543 25.30 16.36 5.50
CA ALA A 543 26.15 17.17 6.36
C ALA A 543 25.33 18.08 7.27
N ILE A 544 25.86 18.37 8.45
CA ILE A 544 25.35 19.38 9.38
C ILE A 544 26.45 20.45 9.48
N GLY A 545 26.20 21.63 8.92
CA GLY A 545 27.25 22.63 8.66
C GLY A 545 28.41 21.99 7.88
N ALA A 546 29.63 22.12 8.40
CA ALA A 546 30.83 21.52 7.78
C ALA A 546 31.00 20.00 8.02
N LYS A 547 30.25 19.40 8.98
CA LYS A 547 30.45 18.01 9.40
C LYS A 547 29.62 17.05 8.55
N VAL A 548 30.29 16.19 7.79
CA VAL A 548 29.63 15.10 7.03
C VAL A 548 29.24 13.97 8.00
N ILE A 549 27.94 13.64 8.05
CA ILE A 549 27.36 12.60 8.91
C ILE A 549 27.10 11.28 8.19
N ALA A 550 26.83 11.32 6.88
CA ALA A 550 26.64 10.14 6.05
C ALA A 550 27.19 10.38 4.64
N ARG A 551 27.67 9.32 3.98
CA ARG A 551 28.25 9.40 2.63
C ARG A 551 28.04 8.10 1.86
N GLU A 552 27.63 8.23 0.60
CA GLU A 552 27.60 7.16 -0.38
C GLU A 552 28.23 7.65 -1.69
N ASN A 553 28.82 6.74 -2.46
CA ASN A 553 29.38 7.08 -3.75
C ASN A 553 28.68 6.31 -4.88
N VAL A 554 28.28 7.01 -5.94
CA VAL A 554 27.79 6.42 -7.19
C VAL A 554 29.00 6.11 -8.06
N SER A 555 29.14 4.83 -8.41
CA SER A 555 30.30 4.34 -9.14
C SER A 555 30.31 4.81 -10.60
N ALA A 556 31.50 5.18 -11.08
CA ALA A 556 31.70 5.69 -12.44
C ALA A 556 31.52 4.61 -13.51
N PHE A 557 31.04 4.99 -14.70
CA PHE A 557 31.16 4.16 -15.91
C PHE A 557 32.63 3.82 -16.16
N ARG A 558 32.92 2.56 -16.48
CA ARG A 558 34.28 2.10 -16.76
C ARG A 558 34.28 1.34 -18.08
N LYS A 559 35.02 1.88 -19.05
CA LYS A 559 35.41 1.14 -20.26
C LYS A 559 36.48 0.12 -19.87
N ASP A 560 36.37 -1.10 -20.37
CA ASP A 560 37.47 -2.06 -20.30
C ASP A 560 38.56 -1.61 -21.29
N VAL A 561 39.58 -0.93 -20.76
CA VAL A 561 40.74 -0.46 -21.54
C VAL A 561 41.77 -1.56 -21.78
N THR A 562 41.54 -2.76 -21.24
CA THR A 562 42.43 -3.92 -21.32
C THR A 562 41.95 -5.03 -22.26
N ALA A 563 40.68 -4.98 -22.70
CA ALA A 563 40.05 -6.02 -23.52
C ALA A 563 40.78 -6.38 -24.83
N GLY A 564 41.49 -5.43 -25.46
CA GLY A 564 42.25 -5.66 -26.71
C GLY A 564 43.75 -5.96 -26.50
N LEU A 565 44.22 -6.07 -25.25
CA LEU A 565 45.63 -6.30 -24.93
C LEU A 565 45.87 -7.80 -24.67
N TYR A 566 46.09 -8.56 -25.75
CA TYR A 566 46.47 -9.97 -25.67
C TYR A 566 47.98 -10.09 -25.36
N GLY A 567 48.33 -10.31 -24.10
CA GLY A 567 49.72 -10.52 -23.65
C GLY A 567 50.01 -10.17 -22.18
N GLY A 568 51.08 -10.74 -21.63
CA GLY A 568 51.51 -10.63 -20.22
C GLY A 568 52.24 -9.34 -19.82
N HIS A 569 52.32 -8.34 -20.68
CA HIS A 569 53.04 -7.09 -20.39
C HIS A 569 52.24 -6.18 -19.44
N TYR A 570 52.52 -6.32 -18.15
CA TYR A 570 51.94 -5.54 -17.04
C TYR A 570 52.00 -4.02 -17.29
N ASP A 571 53.12 -3.50 -17.79
CA ASP A 571 53.34 -2.06 -17.99
C ASP A 571 52.37 -1.42 -19.00
N ARG A 572 52.00 -2.16 -20.05
CA ARG A 572 51.02 -1.67 -21.05
C ARG A 572 49.63 -1.56 -20.44
N LYS A 573 49.20 -2.58 -19.68
CA LYS A 573 47.93 -2.55 -18.95
C LYS A 573 47.91 -1.40 -17.94
N LEU A 574 49.01 -1.21 -17.20
CA LEU A 574 49.14 -0.11 -16.23
C LEU A 574 49.09 1.27 -16.91
N LYS A 575 49.73 1.45 -18.08
CA LYS A 575 49.67 2.70 -18.86
C LYS A 575 48.24 3.07 -19.26
N HIS A 576 47.45 2.11 -19.75
CA HIS A 576 46.06 2.34 -20.12
C HIS A 576 45.17 2.62 -18.91
N LEU A 577 45.38 1.91 -17.80
CA LEU A 577 44.68 2.16 -16.54
C LEU A 577 45.00 3.54 -15.95
N ASN A 578 46.27 3.96 -15.96
CA ASN A 578 46.70 5.27 -15.50
C ASN A 578 46.11 6.39 -16.37
N LYS A 579 46.11 6.22 -17.70
CA LYS A 579 45.46 7.15 -18.62
C LYS A 579 43.95 7.28 -18.36
N GLN A 580 43.27 6.16 -18.08
CA GLN A 580 41.85 6.18 -17.69
C GLN A 580 41.63 6.87 -16.34
N LYS A 581 42.49 6.62 -15.35
CA LYS A 581 42.42 7.23 -14.01
C LYS A 581 42.63 8.75 -14.06
N GLU A 582 43.63 9.20 -14.81
CA GLU A 582 43.88 10.63 -15.03
C GLU A 582 42.75 11.30 -15.81
N GLY A 583 42.24 10.64 -16.86
CA GLY A 583 41.08 11.10 -17.62
C GLY A 583 39.86 11.32 -16.72
N LYS A 584 39.54 10.36 -15.86
CA LYS A 584 38.45 10.49 -14.88
C LYS A 584 38.70 11.58 -13.85
N LYS A 585 39.93 11.76 -13.39
CA LYS A 585 40.30 12.84 -12.45
C LYS A 585 40.17 14.22 -13.11
N LYS A 586 40.52 14.35 -14.40
CA LYS A 586 40.30 15.56 -15.19
C LYS A 586 38.81 15.82 -15.41
N LEU A 587 38.04 14.81 -15.81
CA LEU A 587 36.58 14.91 -15.96
C LEU A 587 35.91 15.35 -14.66
N LYS A 588 36.30 14.80 -13.51
CA LYS A 588 35.77 15.22 -12.20
C LYS A 588 36.07 16.69 -11.86
N LYS A 589 37.22 17.22 -12.30
CA LYS A 589 37.57 18.64 -12.09
C LYS A 589 36.88 19.58 -13.09
N LEU A 590 36.71 19.13 -14.34
CA LEU A 590 36.13 19.92 -15.43
C LEU A 590 34.59 19.93 -15.40
N ALA A 591 33.96 18.83 -15.00
CA ALA A 591 32.51 18.64 -15.07
C ALA A 591 31.70 19.51 -14.10
N GLY A 592 32.32 20.35 -13.27
CA GLY A 592 31.63 21.38 -12.49
C GLY A 592 30.41 20.88 -11.70
N ASN A 593 29.33 21.66 -11.73
CA ASN A 593 28.01 21.29 -11.22
C ASN A 593 27.44 20.17 -12.09
N ILE A 594 27.09 19.05 -11.47
CA ILE A 594 26.28 18.03 -12.14
C ILE A 594 24.85 18.48 -12.03
N GLU A 595 24.24 18.80 -13.16
CA GLU A 595 22.80 18.96 -13.24
C GLU A 595 22.15 17.59 -13.12
N ILE A 596 21.46 17.39 -12.00
CA ILE A 596 20.62 16.23 -11.80
C ILE A 596 19.32 16.51 -12.56
N PRO A 597 18.87 15.58 -13.42
CA PRO A 597 17.61 15.79 -14.14
C PRO A 597 16.46 15.97 -13.14
N GLN A 598 15.55 16.89 -13.43
CA GLN A 598 14.39 17.17 -12.56
C GLN A 598 13.56 15.90 -12.27
N SER A 599 13.50 14.97 -13.22
CA SER A 599 12.87 13.65 -13.04
C SER A 599 13.49 12.80 -11.93
N ALA A 600 14.79 12.95 -11.65
CA ALA A 600 15.45 12.28 -10.52
C ALA A 600 15.09 12.93 -9.19
N TYR A 601 14.96 14.27 -9.14
CA TYR A 601 14.42 14.96 -7.96
C TYR A 601 12.98 14.54 -7.69
N TYR A 602 12.15 14.48 -8.74
CA TYR A 602 10.77 14.01 -8.64
C TYR A 602 10.69 12.61 -8.04
N LYS A 603 11.44 11.62 -8.55
CA LYS A 603 11.44 10.24 -8.00
C LYS A 603 11.85 10.17 -6.53
N VAL A 604 12.73 11.07 -6.10
CA VAL A 604 13.23 11.13 -4.72
C VAL A 604 12.25 11.83 -3.78
N LEU A 605 11.61 12.90 -4.24
CA LEU A 605 10.63 13.65 -3.44
C LEU A 605 9.27 12.94 -3.38
N SER A 606 8.85 12.28 -4.47
CA SER A 606 7.58 11.54 -4.56
C SER A 606 7.58 10.21 -3.81
N SER A 607 8.73 9.55 -3.70
CA SER A 607 8.86 8.36 -2.88
C SER A 607 9.70 8.74 -1.66
N ARG A 608 9.12 8.77 -0.45
CA ARG A 608 9.92 8.91 0.76
C ARG A 608 10.46 7.56 1.23
N PRO A 609 11.64 7.52 1.87
CA PRO A 609 12.10 6.31 2.52
C PRO A 609 11.24 6.07 3.78
N ARG A 610 10.44 4.98 3.78
CA ARG A 610 9.55 4.63 4.90
C ARG A 610 10.32 4.40 6.21
N GLY A 611 9.81 4.97 7.30
CA GLY A 611 10.06 4.52 8.67
C GLY A 611 11.21 5.21 9.41
N PHE A 612 11.09 6.51 9.70
CA PHE A 612 12.05 7.20 10.56
C PHE A 612 11.35 8.03 11.63
N ALA A 613 11.19 7.42 12.79
CA ALA A 613 10.87 8.13 14.00
C ALA A 613 12.15 8.72 14.62
N THR A 614 12.06 9.89 15.23
CA THR A 614 13.19 10.71 15.69
C THR A 614 13.64 10.44 17.13
N SER A 615 12.99 9.51 17.85
CA SER A 615 13.47 9.14 19.18
C SER A 615 14.71 8.26 19.10
N ALA A 616 15.74 8.64 19.85
CA ALA A 616 16.76 7.70 20.25
C ALA A 616 16.06 6.68 21.16
N ARG A 617 16.05 5.39 20.80
CA ARG A 617 15.84 4.31 21.78
C ARG A 617 16.94 4.43 22.81
N THR A 618 16.70 5.24 23.83
CA THR A 618 17.42 5.15 25.09
C THR A 618 16.76 3.99 25.79
N THR A 619 17.51 2.90 25.95
CA THR A 619 17.14 1.80 26.83
C THR A 619 17.07 2.37 28.26
N VAL A 620 15.95 2.99 28.62
CA VAL A 620 15.68 3.36 30.01
C VAL A 620 15.13 2.11 30.66
N GLY A 621 16.04 1.33 31.23
CA GLY A 621 15.68 0.42 32.30
C GLY A 621 14.98 1.23 33.38
N LEU A 622 13.86 0.70 33.86
CA LEU A 622 13.13 1.19 35.04
C LEU A 622 14.12 1.46 36.18
N ALA A 623 14.47 2.72 36.37
CA ALA A 623 15.13 3.22 37.56
C ALA A 623 14.27 4.37 38.09
N LEU A 624 13.42 4.05 39.06
CA LEU A 624 12.76 5.01 39.94
C LEU A 624 13.83 5.92 40.55
N GLY A 625 13.76 7.23 40.27
CA GLY A 625 14.71 8.19 40.82
C GLY A 625 14.29 9.64 40.58
N LEU A 626 13.72 10.25 41.61
CA LEU A 626 13.41 11.68 41.72
C LEU A 626 14.63 12.55 41.39
N ALA A 627 14.53 13.43 40.38
CA ALA A 627 15.42 14.58 40.25
C ALA A 627 14.71 15.73 39.53
N SER A 628 14.40 16.76 40.30
CA SER A 628 13.84 18.07 39.94
C SER A 628 14.79 18.89 39.06
N TYR A 629 14.28 19.46 37.95
CA TYR A 629 14.98 20.51 37.18
C TYR A 629 14.37 21.91 37.44
N PRO A 630 15.19 22.97 37.56
CA PRO A 630 14.73 24.33 37.82
C PRO A 630 14.53 25.14 36.52
N GLN A 631 13.45 25.93 36.45
CA GLN A 631 13.26 27.00 35.45
C GLN A 631 13.99 28.29 35.87
N PRO A 632 14.49 29.15 34.95
CA PRO A 632 13.73 30.34 34.45
C PRO A 632 14.25 30.91 33.07
N PRO A 633 13.95 32.16 32.63
CA PRO A 633 12.68 32.85 32.31
C PRO A 633 12.64 33.47 30.86
N LEU A 634 11.45 33.88 30.37
CA LEU A 634 11.19 34.75 29.19
C LEU A 634 11.43 36.25 29.51
N PRO A 635 11.28 37.29 28.62
CA PRO A 635 10.94 37.38 27.16
C PRO A 635 11.71 38.49 26.35
N MET A 636 11.36 38.70 25.05
CA MET A 636 11.02 40.01 24.37
C MET A 636 11.64 40.29 22.97
N GLY A 637 10.82 40.19 21.90
CA GLY A 637 10.58 41.30 20.94
C GLY A 637 11.21 41.28 19.51
N GLY A 638 10.34 41.32 18.48
CA GLY A 638 10.38 42.41 17.46
C GLY A 638 10.89 42.20 16.01
N TRP A 639 10.02 41.69 15.12
CA TRP A 639 9.60 42.22 13.78
C TRP A 639 10.57 42.52 12.60
N GLY A 640 10.31 41.82 11.45
CA GLY A 640 10.08 42.30 10.05
C GLY A 640 11.11 43.20 9.31
N PHE A 641 11.17 43.32 7.97
CA PHE A 641 10.44 42.75 6.82
C PHE A 641 11.08 43.27 5.48
N GLU A 642 11.06 42.44 4.42
CA GLU A 642 10.63 42.71 3.01
C GLU A 642 11.48 43.34 1.85
N ARG A 643 11.22 42.73 0.65
CA ARG A 643 11.02 43.25 -0.75
C ARG A 643 12.21 43.73 -1.61
N SER A 644 12.27 43.60 -2.96
CA SER A 644 11.55 42.85 -4.01
C SER A 644 12.08 43.21 -5.43
N HIS A 645 11.58 42.49 -6.47
CA HIS A 645 11.38 42.87 -7.90
C HIS A 645 12.60 42.92 -8.86
N SER A 646 12.53 42.67 -10.18
CA SER A 646 11.48 42.26 -11.16
C SER A 646 12.10 42.08 -12.58
N ALA A 647 11.53 41.17 -13.39
CA ALA A 647 11.14 41.24 -14.84
C ALA A 647 12.06 41.75 -15.99
N PHE A 648 12.09 41.06 -17.15
CA PHE A 648 11.34 41.36 -18.41
C PHE A 648 11.74 40.46 -19.64
N GLN A 649 10.77 40.27 -20.57
CA GLN A 649 10.75 39.52 -21.86
C GLN A 649 11.43 40.28 -23.05
N PRO A 650 11.13 40.11 -24.39
CA PRO A 650 10.57 39.03 -25.26
C PRO A 650 11.34 38.82 -26.62
N PHE A 651 10.94 37.86 -27.48
CA PHE A 651 10.54 38.03 -28.92
C PHE A 651 10.27 36.70 -29.69
N SER A 652 9.48 36.84 -30.76
CA SER A 652 8.69 35.89 -31.59
C SER A 652 9.37 35.27 -32.84
N SER A 653 8.88 34.12 -33.35
CA SER A 653 8.09 33.98 -34.62
C SER A 653 8.14 32.59 -35.32
N SER A 654 6.94 32.07 -35.65
CA SER A 654 6.48 31.27 -36.83
C SER A 654 7.13 29.94 -37.27
N SER A 655 6.35 28.84 -37.28
CA SER A 655 5.72 28.20 -38.48
C SER A 655 5.20 26.77 -38.19
N GLN A 656 3.96 26.47 -38.61
CA GLN A 656 3.26 25.16 -38.67
C GLN A 656 3.65 24.33 -39.92
N PRO A 657 3.11 23.10 -40.19
CA PRO A 657 2.41 22.10 -39.35
C PRO A 657 2.90 20.63 -39.57
N ASP A 658 2.37 19.66 -38.81
CA ASP A 658 1.72 18.39 -39.28
C ASP A 658 1.94 17.11 -38.44
N THR A 659 0.80 16.44 -38.21
CA THR A 659 0.51 15.00 -38.06
C THR A 659 0.95 14.18 -36.82
N LYS A 660 -0.09 13.70 -36.13
CA LYS A 660 -0.33 12.37 -35.49
C LYS A 660 0.88 11.46 -35.22
N ASP A 661 0.96 10.94 -33.99
CA ASP A 661 0.76 9.49 -33.77
C ASP A 661 0.43 9.15 -32.31
N LYS A 662 -0.45 8.13 -32.19
CA LYS A 662 -0.86 7.43 -30.97
C LYS A 662 -0.01 6.17 -30.79
N ASP A 663 -0.11 5.64 -29.58
CA ASP A 663 0.21 4.26 -29.14
C ASP A 663 1.56 4.02 -28.47
N ALA A 664 1.51 3.69 -27.17
CA ALA A 664 2.20 2.54 -26.59
C ALA A 664 1.72 2.27 -25.15
N LEU A 665 1.19 1.06 -24.88
CA LEU A 665 1.85 0.04 -24.03
C LEU A 665 0.87 -1.07 -23.59
N SER A 666 0.92 -2.18 -24.34
CA SER A 666 0.75 -3.57 -23.88
C SER A 666 2.15 -4.22 -23.85
N GLU A 667 2.45 -5.38 -23.26
CA GLU A 667 2.11 -6.10 -22.03
C GLU A 667 3.08 -7.31 -21.96
N SER A 668 3.35 -7.86 -20.76
CA SER A 668 3.86 -9.24 -20.63
C SER A 668 2.71 -10.24 -20.73
N ILE A 669 2.65 -11.06 -21.77
CA ILE A 669 1.46 -11.86 -22.11
C ILE A 669 1.33 -13.14 -21.25
N ASP A 670 0.18 -13.26 -20.57
CA ASP A 670 -0.28 -14.35 -19.69
C ASP A 670 -0.54 -15.68 -20.45
N PRO A 671 -0.35 -16.89 -19.84
CA PRO A 671 -0.63 -18.18 -20.49
C PRO A 671 -2.04 -18.31 -21.09
N ILE A 672 -3.08 -17.80 -20.42
CA ILE A 672 -4.47 -17.87 -20.93
C ILE A 672 -4.64 -17.01 -22.20
N LEU A 673 -3.95 -15.87 -22.28
CA LEU A 673 -3.97 -14.97 -23.43
C LEU A 673 -3.32 -15.58 -24.69
N ARG A 674 -2.55 -16.68 -24.57
CA ARG A 674 -1.93 -17.35 -25.70
C ARG A 674 -2.94 -17.89 -26.72
N HIS A 675 -4.14 -18.21 -26.27
CA HIS A 675 -5.20 -18.78 -27.12
C HIS A 675 -5.97 -17.73 -27.94
N ILE A 676 -5.74 -16.44 -27.67
CA ILE A 676 -6.48 -15.33 -28.30
C ILE A 676 -5.71 -14.76 -29.51
N SER A 677 -4.39 -15.00 -29.62
CA SER A 677 -3.47 -14.23 -30.49
C SER A 677 -3.38 -14.64 -31.97
N HIS A 678 -4.26 -15.48 -32.51
CA HIS A 678 -4.21 -15.86 -33.94
C HIS A 678 -5.48 -15.43 -34.67
N LEU A 679 -5.51 -14.23 -35.28
CA LEU A 679 -6.55 -13.81 -36.21
C LEU A 679 -5.97 -12.88 -37.30
N SER A 680 -5.76 -13.43 -38.49
CA SER A 680 -5.81 -12.71 -39.77
C SER A 680 -6.32 -13.70 -40.84
N ALA A 681 -7.27 -13.26 -41.67
CA ALA A 681 -8.09 -14.07 -42.59
C ALA A 681 -7.66 -13.88 -44.09
N PRO A 682 -8.16 -14.65 -45.09
CA PRO A 682 -7.32 -15.36 -46.07
C PRO A 682 -7.50 -14.96 -47.57
N SER A 683 -6.53 -15.33 -48.44
CA SER A 683 -6.70 -16.01 -49.77
C SER A 683 -5.60 -15.70 -50.83
N LEU A 684 -4.93 -16.73 -51.37
CA LEU A 684 -4.81 -17.14 -52.81
C LEU A 684 -3.75 -18.26 -53.01
N THR A 685 -4.05 -19.17 -53.95
CA THR A 685 -3.50 -20.54 -54.21
C THR A 685 -2.18 -20.62 -55.04
N PRO A 686 -1.54 -21.82 -55.19
CA PRO A 686 -0.07 -22.05 -55.17
C PRO A 686 0.60 -22.25 -56.56
N PRO A 687 1.93 -22.52 -56.66
CA PRO A 687 2.36 -23.93 -56.84
C PRO A 687 3.76 -24.35 -56.32
N LYS A 688 3.82 -25.67 -56.02
CA LYS A 688 4.86 -26.70 -56.25
C LYS A 688 6.02 -26.94 -55.26
N SER A 689 6.03 -28.20 -54.83
CA SER A 689 6.98 -29.01 -54.04
C SER A 689 8.33 -29.26 -54.71
N GLU A 690 9.39 -29.46 -53.90
CA GLU A 690 10.42 -30.50 -54.08
C GLU A 690 11.09 -30.85 -52.73
N PRO A 691 11.77 -32.02 -52.61
CA PRO A 691 11.78 -32.85 -51.41
C PRO A 691 13.00 -32.64 -50.48
N ASN A 692 12.83 -33.09 -49.24
CA ASN A 692 13.88 -33.22 -48.21
C ASN A 692 15.14 -33.95 -48.73
N PRO A 693 16.34 -33.51 -48.30
CA PRO A 693 17.46 -34.42 -48.10
C PRO A 693 17.99 -34.41 -46.65
N GLU A 694 18.51 -35.58 -46.30
CA GLU A 694 19.03 -36.05 -45.02
C GLU A 694 20.34 -35.38 -44.53
N ILE A 695 20.48 -35.36 -43.19
CA ILE A 695 21.67 -35.56 -42.32
C ILE A 695 22.88 -34.60 -42.42
N ASN A 696 23.02 -33.79 -41.35
CA ASN A 696 24.19 -33.48 -40.49
C ASN A 696 25.63 -33.63 -41.04
N PRO A 697 26.50 -32.60 -40.90
CA PRO A 697 27.63 -32.77 -39.97
C PRO A 697 28.19 -31.48 -39.28
N ILE A 698 28.46 -31.60 -37.97
CA ILE A 698 29.67 -31.10 -37.24
C ILE A 698 29.71 -29.56 -36.95
N ALA A 699 29.95 -29.01 -35.75
CA ALA A 699 30.62 -29.48 -34.53
C ALA A 699 30.21 -28.68 -33.27
N GLN A 700 30.14 -29.41 -32.15
CA GLN A 700 30.85 -29.15 -30.89
C GLN A 700 30.81 -27.74 -30.31
N HIS A 701 29.92 -27.45 -29.35
CA HIS A 701 30.23 -26.71 -28.12
C HIS A 701 29.15 -26.99 -27.06
N THR A 702 29.46 -27.80 -26.05
CA THR A 702 28.63 -27.95 -24.84
C THR A 702 29.03 -26.88 -23.84
N LEU A 703 28.10 -25.98 -23.51
CA LEU A 703 28.28 -24.96 -22.48
C LEU A 703 27.91 -25.52 -21.09
N SER A 704 28.61 -25.04 -20.05
CA SER A 704 28.34 -25.46 -18.67
C SER A 704 26.95 -24.98 -18.20
N PRO A 705 26.33 -25.57 -17.16
CA PRO A 705 25.05 -25.10 -16.62
C PRO A 705 25.04 -23.62 -16.18
N ILE A 706 26.21 -23.07 -15.81
CA ILE A 706 26.37 -21.63 -15.52
C ILE A 706 26.21 -20.81 -16.80
N ASP A 707 26.82 -21.27 -17.88
CA ASP A 707 26.77 -20.59 -19.16
C ASP A 707 25.39 -20.75 -19.82
N ARG A 708 24.71 -21.89 -19.61
CA ARG A 708 23.30 -22.10 -20.02
C ARG A 708 22.34 -21.20 -19.23
N SER A 709 22.55 -21.06 -17.91
CA SER A 709 21.81 -20.11 -17.07
C SER A 709 22.13 -18.66 -17.45
N SER A 710 23.37 -18.37 -17.85
CA SER A 710 23.78 -17.06 -18.38
C SER A 710 23.11 -16.77 -19.72
N SER A 711 23.04 -17.76 -20.63
CA SER A 711 22.36 -17.66 -21.93
C SER A 711 20.84 -17.52 -21.76
N LEU A 712 20.21 -18.23 -20.83
CA LEU A 712 18.81 -18.04 -20.45
C LEU A 712 18.58 -16.67 -19.81
N SER A 713 19.49 -16.21 -18.94
CA SER A 713 19.42 -14.88 -18.34
C SER A 713 19.72 -13.76 -19.35
N HIS A 714 20.43 -14.07 -20.43
CA HIS A 714 20.71 -13.17 -21.53
C HIS A 714 19.51 -13.10 -22.48
N LEU A 715 18.90 -14.25 -22.79
CA LEU A 715 17.65 -14.36 -23.55
C LEU A 715 16.49 -13.69 -22.81
N PHE A 716 16.38 -13.87 -21.49
CA PHE A 716 15.45 -13.15 -20.60
C PHE A 716 15.68 -11.63 -20.63
N ARG A 717 16.95 -11.19 -20.61
CA ARG A 717 17.28 -9.77 -20.71
C ARG A 717 16.97 -9.18 -22.07
N LEU A 718 17.15 -9.93 -23.15
CA LEU A 718 16.85 -9.47 -24.51
C LEU A 718 15.34 -9.47 -24.80
N SER A 719 14.59 -10.43 -24.26
CA SER A 719 13.13 -10.49 -24.34
C SER A 719 12.44 -9.40 -23.51
N SER A 720 13.08 -8.89 -22.45
CA SER A 720 12.54 -7.82 -21.59
C SER A 720 12.87 -6.39 -22.03
N LEU A 721 13.69 -6.18 -23.07
CA LEU A 721 14.02 -4.84 -23.60
C LEU A 721 12.95 -4.34 -24.60
N SER A 722 12.47 -3.10 -24.43
CA SER A 722 11.43 -2.49 -25.28
C SER A 722 11.99 -1.62 -26.42
N SER A 723 12.80 -2.17 -27.33
CA SER A 723 13.39 -1.39 -28.44
C SER A 723 13.00 -1.91 -29.83
N THR A 724 12.39 -1.05 -30.64
CA THR A 724 11.98 -1.23 -32.05
C THR A 724 13.13 -1.31 -33.06
N SER A 725 14.39 -1.39 -32.62
CA SER A 725 15.54 -1.47 -33.53
C SER A 725 15.74 -2.89 -34.08
N CYS A 726 15.89 -3.02 -35.40
CA CYS A 726 16.19 -4.28 -36.13
C CYS A 726 17.44 -5.03 -35.59
N SER A 727 18.41 -4.31 -35.01
CA SER A 727 19.60 -4.90 -34.36
C SER A 727 19.31 -5.65 -33.06
N SER A 728 18.13 -5.45 -32.44
CA SER A 728 17.73 -6.17 -31.21
C SER A 728 17.12 -7.52 -31.54
N SER A 729 16.38 -7.63 -32.65
CA SER A 729 15.71 -8.85 -33.12
C SER A 729 16.72 -9.88 -33.61
N THR A 730 17.70 -9.47 -34.43
CA THR A 730 18.82 -10.31 -34.84
C THR A 730 19.65 -10.82 -33.66
N ARG A 731 19.85 -10.01 -32.61
CA ARG A 731 20.54 -10.46 -31.39
C ARG A 731 19.71 -11.41 -30.54
N LEU A 732 18.38 -11.26 -30.55
CA LEU A 732 17.46 -12.12 -29.82
C LEU A 732 17.32 -13.47 -30.54
N LEU A 733 17.27 -13.46 -31.87
CA LEU A 733 17.34 -14.65 -32.72
C LEU A 733 18.68 -15.36 -32.54
N GLN A 734 19.81 -14.64 -32.61
CA GLN A 734 21.13 -15.20 -32.35
C GLN A 734 21.23 -15.82 -30.95
N ALA A 735 20.77 -15.13 -29.90
CA ALA A 735 20.79 -15.65 -28.53
C ALA A 735 19.88 -16.89 -28.33
N TYR A 736 18.78 -16.97 -29.09
CA TYR A 736 17.91 -18.14 -29.14
C TYR A 736 18.57 -19.30 -29.91
N THR A 737 19.14 -19.05 -31.09
CA THR A 737 19.87 -20.05 -31.90
C THR A 737 21.10 -20.58 -31.15
N ASP A 738 21.82 -19.72 -30.44
CA ASP A 738 22.96 -20.08 -29.60
C ASP A 738 22.53 -20.97 -28.41
N LEU A 739 21.34 -20.75 -27.83
CA LEU A 739 20.77 -21.61 -26.77
C LEU A 739 20.25 -22.96 -27.32
N TYR A 740 19.71 -22.95 -28.54
CA TYR A 740 19.17 -24.12 -29.23
C TYR A 740 20.29 -25.06 -29.70
N MET A 741 21.30 -24.51 -30.39
CA MET A 741 22.46 -25.25 -30.89
C MET A 741 23.39 -25.82 -29.79
N THR A 742 23.18 -25.42 -28.53
CA THR A 742 23.98 -25.86 -27.38
C THR A 742 23.27 -26.94 -26.53
N SER A 743 22.06 -27.34 -26.89
CA SER A 743 21.26 -28.34 -26.16
C SER A 743 21.41 -29.74 -26.80
N PRO A 744 21.86 -30.79 -26.09
CA PRO A 744 21.84 -32.14 -26.63
C PRO A 744 20.40 -32.68 -26.66
N HIS A 745 20.07 -33.49 -27.67
CA HIS A 745 18.75 -34.12 -27.88
C HIS A 745 18.21 -34.95 -26.69
N THR A 746 18.98 -35.12 -25.61
CA THR A 746 18.66 -35.99 -24.47
C THR A 746 18.33 -35.26 -23.16
N GLN A 747 18.31 -33.93 -23.11
CA GLN A 747 17.81 -33.17 -21.94
C GLN A 747 16.50 -32.42 -22.26
N LEU A 748 15.41 -32.84 -21.63
CA LEU A 748 14.11 -32.13 -21.63
C LEU A 748 14.26 -30.76 -20.96
N PHE A 749 13.68 -29.73 -21.58
CA PHE A 749 13.60 -28.38 -21.01
C PHE A 749 12.77 -28.38 -19.72
N SER A 750 13.22 -27.67 -18.68
CA SER A 750 12.43 -27.44 -17.46
C SER A 750 11.26 -26.48 -17.71
N VAL A 751 10.22 -26.54 -16.88
CA VAL A 751 9.02 -25.70 -17.00
C VAL A 751 9.36 -24.19 -17.06
N GLY A 752 10.38 -23.76 -16.32
CA GLY A 752 10.87 -22.38 -16.36
C GLY A 752 11.59 -22.02 -17.66
N GLU A 753 12.35 -22.95 -18.24
CA GLU A 753 13.05 -22.77 -19.51
C GLU A 753 12.08 -22.71 -20.69
N VAL A 754 11.07 -23.60 -20.70
CA VAL A 754 9.99 -23.58 -21.68
C VAL A 754 9.21 -22.26 -21.64
N SER A 755 8.94 -21.75 -20.44
CA SER A 755 8.26 -20.45 -20.26
C SER A 755 9.05 -19.30 -20.89
N GLU A 756 10.37 -19.28 -20.69
CA GLU A 756 11.23 -18.19 -21.19
C GLU A 756 11.54 -18.28 -22.69
N VAL A 757 11.70 -19.48 -23.22
CA VAL A 757 11.84 -19.70 -24.67
C VAL A 757 10.56 -19.25 -25.39
N LEU A 758 9.37 -19.60 -24.87
CA LEU A 758 8.09 -19.18 -25.45
C LEU A 758 7.85 -17.66 -25.36
N LYS A 759 8.38 -16.99 -24.33
CA LYS A 759 8.33 -15.52 -24.23
C LYS A 759 9.24 -14.84 -25.25
N ALA A 760 10.46 -15.34 -25.43
CA ALA A 760 11.41 -14.77 -26.39
C ALA A 760 10.95 -14.90 -27.85
N LEU A 761 10.37 -16.05 -28.22
CA LEU A 761 9.85 -16.28 -29.58
C LEU A 761 8.65 -15.37 -29.90
N ARG A 762 7.76 -15.13 -28.94
CA ARG A 762 6.69 -14.14 -29.08
C ARG A 762 7.21 -12.72 -29.26
N MET A 763 8.29 -12.37 -28.57
CA MET A 763 8.92 -11.05 -28.71
C MET A 763 9.61 -10.89 -30.07
N LEU A 764 10.14 -11.95 -30.67
CA LEU A 764 10.61 -11.92 -32.06
C LEU A 764 9.45 -11.71 -33.04
N GLN A 765 8.36 -12.45 -32.87
CA GLN A 765 7.14 -12.33 -33.68
C GLN A 765 6.52 -10.93 -33.62
N LEU A 766 6.61 -10.26 -32.47
CA LEU A 766 6.13 -8.87 -32.27
C LEU A 766 7.08 -7.81 -32.86
N ARG A 767 8.38 -8.09 -33.01
CA ARG A 767 9.40 -7.11 -33.38
C ARG A 767 9.76 -7.10 -34.87
N GLU A 768 9.51 -8.17 -35.62
CA GLU A 768 9.82 -8.24 -37.06
C GLU A 768 8.56 -8.11 -37.92
N GLY A 769 8.33 -6.89 -38.43
CA GLY A 769 7.20 -6.57 -39.31
C GLY A 769 7.35 -7.01 -40.77
N ALA A 770 8.45 -7.68 -41.16
CA ALA A 770 8.73 -8.01 -42.57
C ALA A 770 8.99 -9.50 -42.87
N ASP A 771 9.10 -10.38 -41.87
CA ASP A 771 9.39 -11.82 -42.08
C ASP A 771 8.52 -12.70 -41.15
N LYS A 772 7.24 -12.32 -41.05
CA LYS A 772 6.23 -12.93 -40.16
C LYS A 772 6.02 -14.42 -40.45
N GLU A 773 6.08 -14.81 -41.73
CA GLU A 773 5.90 -16.19 -42.19
C GLU A 773 7.06 -17.11 -41.74
N ARG A 774 8.30 -16.60 -41.76
CA ARG A 774 9.49 -17.37 -41.37
C ARG A 774 9.58 -17.59 -39.86
N ALA A 775 9.14 -16.60 -39.09
CA ALA A 775 8.97 -16.72 -37.64
C ALA A 775 7.81 -17.66 -37.29
N GLU A 776 6.71 -17.62 -38.04
CA GLU A 776 5.58 -18.55 -37.88
C GLU A 776 5.97 -20.00 -38.20
N GLU A 777 6.69 -20.27 -39.29
CA GLU A 777 7.21 -21.61 -39.60
C GLU A 777 8.14 -22.16 -38.51
N GLN A 778 9.03 -21.32 -37.96
CA GLN A 778 9.94 -21.73 -36.88
C GLN A 778 9.24 -21.95 -35.55
N ILE A 779 8.19 -21.16 -35.25
CA ILE A 779 7.34 -21.36 -34.07
C ILE A 779 6.52 -22.65 -34.23
N GLU A 780 6.00 -22.92 -35.42
CA GLU A 780 5.17 -24.09 -35.69
C GLU A 780 5.99 -25.39 -35.62
N ALA A 781 7.20 -25.40 -36.18
CA ALA A 781 8.16 -26.50 -36.08
C ALA A 781 8.56 -26.79 -34.62
N LEU A 782 8.78 -25.76 -33.80
CA LEU A 782 9.16 -25.94 -32.39
C LEU A 782 7.98 -26.37 -31.51
N VAL A 783 6.77 -25.90 -31.83
CA VAL A 783 5.54 -26.35 -31.17
C VAL A 783 5.27 -27.81 -31.51
N GLU A 784 5.51 -28.26 -32.74
CA GLU A 784 5.53 -29.68 -33.13
C GLU A 784 6.60 -30.48 -32.36
N GLU A 785 7.79 -29.92 -32.16
CA GLU A 785 8.88 -30.57 -31.42
C GLU A 785 8.63 -30.64 -29.90
N ILE A 786 8.01 -29.60 -29.30
CA ILE A 786 7.57 -29.61 -27.89
C ILE A 786 6.38 -30.56 -27.70
N LYS A 787 5.45 -30.64 -28.67
CA LYS A 787 4.39 -31.66 -28.67
C LYS A 787 4.97 -33.08 -28.75
N TYR A 788 6.06 -33.25 -29.52
CA TYR A 788 6.79 -34.51 -29.62
C TYR A 788 7.51 -34.86 -28.29
N LEU A 789 8.06 -33.87 -27.58
CA LEU A 789 8.76 -34.05 -26.30
C LEU A 789 7.84 -34.25 -25.08
N VAL A 790 6.67 -33.61 -25.03
CA VAL A 790 5.76 -33.63 -23.87
C VAL A 790 4.63 -34.66 -24.01
N GLY A 791 4.36 -35.14 -25.22
CA GLY A 791 3.30 -36.10 -25.49
C GLY A 791 1.91 -35.44 -25.47
N ASP A 792 1.41 -35.13 -26.67
CA ASP A 792 0.04 -34.68 -26.98
C ASP A 792 -0.37 -33.28 -26.41
N LYS A 793 -1.39 -32.67 -27.02
CA LYS A 793 -1.97 -31.35 -26.67
C LYS A 793 -2.51 -31.29 -25.23
N LYS A 794 -2.72 -32.43 -24.58
CA LYS A 794 -3.29 -32.53 -23.23
C LYS A 794 -2.26 -32.19 -22.13
N GLY A 795 -1.04 -32.73 -22.24
CA GLY A 795 0.07 -32.46 -21.28
C GLY A 795 0.46 -30.98 -21.18
N PHE A 796 0.31 -30.23 -22.27
CA PHE A 796 0.56 -28.80 -22.31
C PHE A 796 -0.45 -28.00 -21.46
N ARG A 797 -1.72 -28.39 -21.47
CA ARG A 797 -2.80 -27.74 -20.71
C ARG A 797 -2.62 -27.93 -19.20
N GLY A 798 -2.30 -29.15 -18.76
CA GLY A 798 -2.01 -29.43 -17.35
C GLY A 798 -0.81 -28.62 -16.83
N LEU A 799 0.22 -28.43 -17.66
CA LEU A 799 1.39 -27.61 -17.33
C LEU A 799 1.05 -26.12 -17.17
N GLU A 800 0.12 -25.58 -17.95
CA GLU A 800 -0.35 -24.20 -17.80
C GLU A 800 -1.13 -23.98 -16.50
N LEU A 801 -2.05 -24.90 -16.15
CA LEU A 801 -2.78 -24.85 -14.88
C LEU A 801 -1.83 -24.94 -13.67
N LEU A 802 -0.77 -25.75 -13.77
CA LEU A 802 0.29 -25.84 -12.76
C LEU A 802 1.07 -24.54 -12.56
N VAL A 803 1.30 -23.77 -13.62
CA VAL A 803 1.95 -22.46 -13.52
C VAL A 803 1.02 -21.44 -12.85
N LEU A 804 -0.28 -21.46 -13.19
CA LEU A 804 -1.28 -20.54 -12.64
C LEU A 804 -1.56 -20.80 -11.14
N SER A 805 -1.55 -22.05 -10.72
CA SER A 805 -1.68 -22.47 -9.31
C SER A 805 -0.43 -22.21 -8.45
N SER A 806 0.66 -21.67 -9.03
CA SER A 806 1.89 -21.42 -8.28
C SER A 806 1.73 -20.25 -7.29
N LYS A 807 2.40 -20.36 -6.14
CA LYS A 807 2.42 -19.33 -5.09
C LYS A 807 2.85 -17.94 -5.60
N THR A 808 3.74 -17.88 -6.59
CA THR A 808 4.19 -16.62 -7.19
C THR A 808 3.08 -15.92 -7.97
N MET A 809 2.26 -16.68 -8.70
CA MET A 809 1.14 -16.14 -9.48
C MET A 809 -0.06 -15.77 -8.60
N GLN A 810 -0.33 -16.53 -7.53
CA GLN A 810 -1.40 -16.24 -6.55
C GLN A 810 -1.21 -14.91 -5.80
N HIS A 811 0.05 -14.51 -5.56
CA HIS A 811 0.39 -13.26 -4.88
C HIS A 811 0.63 -12.10 -5.85
N ARG A 812 0.33 -12.26 -7.14
CA ARG A 812 0.38 -11.17 -8.10
C ARG A 812 -0.58 -10.06 -7.67
N GLN A 813 -0.07 -8.84 -7.51
CA GLN A 813 -0.91 -7.66 -7.34
C GLN A 813 -1.56 -7.33 -8.68
N VAL A 814 -2.88 -7.42 -8.73
CA VAL A 814 -3.71 -7.04 -9.88
C VAL A 814 -4.27 -5.65 -9.61
N ARG A 815 -4.08 -4.70 -10.54
CA ARG A 815 -4.64 -3.35 -10.42
C ARG A 815 -6.01 -3.33 -11.09
N ASP A 816 -6.87 -2.44 -10.61
CA ASP A 816 -8.21 -2.24 -11.19
C ASP A 816 -8.19 -1.84 -12.66
N LYS A 817 -7.15 -1.11 -13.07
CA LYS A 817 -6.89 -0.75 -14.46
C LYS A 817 -6.68 -1.99 -15.34
N ASP A 818 -5.97 -2.99 -14.85
CA ASP A 818 -5.65 -4.20 -15.61
C ASP A 818 -6.94 -5.02 -15.88
N VAL A 819 -7.82 -5.11 -14.87
CA VAL A 819 -9.15 -5.76 -15.01
C VAL A 819 -10.03 -4.99 -16.00
N PHE A 820 -10.08 -3.66 -15.88
CA PHE A 820 -10.89 -2.82 -16.76
C PHE A 820 -10.42 -2.88 -18.22
N GLU A 821 -9.10 -2.88 -18.46
CA GLU A 821 -8.52 -3.00 -19.79
C GLU A 821 -8.85 -4.35 -20.44
N VAL A 822 -8.84 -5.44 -19.68
CA VAL A 822 -9.21 -6.78 -20.16
C VAL A 822 -10.71 -6.86 -20.49
N GLU A 823 -11.59 -6.37 -19.59
CA GLU A 823 -13.04 -6.35 -19.84
C GLU A 823 -13.38 -5.48 -21.06
N LYS A 824 -12.72 -4.33 -21.19
CA LYS A 824 -12.89 -3.43 -22.34
C LYS A 824 -12.41 -4.09 -23.64
N THR A 825 -11.25 -4.75 -23.61
CA THR A 825 -10.69 -5.47 -24.75
C THR A 825 -11.62 -6.61 -25.18
N LEU A 826 -12.12 -7.40 -24.22
CA LEU A 826 -13.03 -8.50 -24.50
C LEU A 826 -14.35 -8.02 -25.12
N LYS A 827 -14.95 -6.95 -24.58
CA LYS A 827 -16.14 -6.30 -25.15
C LYS A 827 -15.89 -5.68 -26.53
N SER A 828 -14.67 -5.23 -26.80
CA SER A 828 -14.30 -4.66 -28.11
C SER A 828 -14.06 -5.72 -29.18
N LEU A 829 -13.45 -6.85 -28.81
CA LEU A 829 -13.17 -7.97 -29.71
C LEU A 829 -14.43 -8.79 -30.00
N PHE A 830 -15.33 -8.89 -29.02
CA PHE A 830 -16.59 -9.62 -29.13
C PHE A 830 -17.76 -8.71 -28.69
N PRO A 831 -18.15 -7.73 -29.53
CA PRO A 831 -19.29 -6.85 -29.23
C PRO A 831 -20.63 -7.60 -29.19
N ARG A 832 -20.67 -8.80 -29.79
CA ARG A 832 -21.73 -9.79 -29.63
C ARG A 832 -21.09 -11.18 -29.43
N PRO A 833 -21.72 -12.08 -28.67
CA PRO A 833 -21.24 -13.43 -28.51
C PRO A 833 -21.21 -14.16 -29.87
N PRO A 834 -20.14 -14.92 -30.17
CA PRO A 834 -20.02 -15.64 -31.45
C PRO A 834 -21.03 -16.79 -31.57
N ASN A 835 -21.56 -16.99 -32.79
CA ASN A 835 -22.53 -18.06 -33.09
C ASN A 835 -21.97 -19.46 -32.79
N VAL A 836 -22.87 -20.39 -32.44
CA VAL A 836 -22.56 -21.79 -32.08
C VAL A 836 -21.75 -22.53 -33.15
N GLU A 837 -21.96 -22.20 -34.43
CA GLU A 837 -21.29 -22.82 -35.58
C GLU A 837 -19.85 -22.34 -35.81
N ASP A 838 -19.44 -21.21 -35.20
CA ASP A 838 -18.11 -20.61 -35.39
C ASP A 838 -17.12 -21.05 -34.28
N GLY A 839 -16.75 -22.34 -34.32
CA GLY A 839 -15.96 -23.03 -33.29
C GLY A 839 -14.61 -22.38 -32.90
N PRO A 840 -13.84 -21.73 -33.80
CA PRO A 840 -12.62 -21.00 -33.42
C PRO A 840 -12.90 -19.71 -32.65
N ALA A 841 -13.88 -18.90 -33.08
CA ALA A 841 -14.24 -17.66 -32.40
C ALA A 841 -14.81 -17.92 -31.01
N ARG A 842 -15.65 -18.96 -30.87
CA ARG A 842 -16.24 -19.37 -29.59
C ARG A 842 -15.20 -19.83 -28.57
N ARG A 843 -14.16 -20.54 -29.01
CA ARG A 843 -13.02 -20.93 -28.14
C ARG A 843 -12.21 -19.73 -27.65
N ARG A 844 -12.01 -18.71 -28.49
CA ARG A 844 -11.29 -17.47 -28.10
C ARG A 844 -12.09 -16.63 -27.12
N PHE A 845 -13.40 -16.54 -27.34
CA PHE A 845 -14.31 -15.86 -26.42
C PHE A 845 -14.28 -16.51 -25.03
N LYS A 846 -14.33 -17.85 -24.96
CA LYS A 846 -14.20 -18.61 -23.70
C LYS A 846 -12.85 -18.37 -23.01
N ALA A 847 -11.73 -18.40 -23.74
CA ALA A 847 -10.42 -18.11 -23.18
C ALA A 847 -10.33 -16.68 -22.61
N GLY A 848 -10.95 -15.71 -23.28
CA GLY A 848 -11.06 -14.34 -22.80
C GLY A 848 -11.86 -14.21 -21.50
N ILE A 849 -12.99 -14.93 -21.39
CA ILE A 849 -13.79 -15.02 -20.16
C ILE A 849 -12.97 -15.64 -19.01
N ASN A 850 -12.32 -16.78 -19.26
CA ASN A 850 -11.48 -17.44 -18.26
C ASN A 850 -10.36 -16.52 -17.74
N TYR A 851 -9.79 -15.68 -18.60
CA TYR A 851 -8.77 -14.71 -18.20
C TYR A 851 -9.33 -13.58 -17.33
N ALA A 852 -10.48 -13.02 -17.70
CA ALA A 852 -11.16 -12.00 -16.90
C ALA A 852 -11.52 -12.55 -15.51
N MET A 853 -12.09 -13.74 -15.46
CA MET A 853 -12.44 -14.44 -14.21
C MET A 853 -11.22 -14.72 -13.34
N TYR A 854 -10.09 -15.13 -13.92
CA TYR A 854 -8.84 -15.35 -13.19
C TYR A 854 -8.30 -14.06 -12.55
N LEU A 855 -8.29 -12.93 -13.26
CA LEU A 855 -7.87 -11.64 -12.68
C LEU A 855 -8.82 -11.15 -11.59
N LEU A 856 -10.13 -11.34 -11.78
CA LEU A 856 -11.14 -11.03 -10.78
C LEU A 856 -10.97 -11.87 -9.51
N ALA A 857 -10.68 -13.18 -9.66
CA ALA A 857 -10.38 -14.09 -8.56
C ALA A 857 -9.14 -13.66 -7.77
N LEU A 858 -8.04 -13.28 -8.44
CA LEU A 858 -6.84 -12.76 -7.78
C LEU A 858 -7.08 -11.44 -7.02
N SER A 859 -7.98 -10.60 -7.55
CA SER A 859 -8.37 -9.31 -6.96
C SER A 859 -9.43 -9.42 -5.85
N GLY A 860 -10.09 -10.57 -5.69
CA GLY A 860 -11.14 -10.79 -4.68
C GLY A 860 -12.49 -10.12 -4.98
N LYS A 861 -12.80 -9.81 -6.25
CA LYS A 861 -14.03 -9.11 -6.64
C LYS A 861 -15.18 -10.07 -6.96
N GLU A 862 -15.83 -10.61 -5.93
CA GLU A 862 -16.85 -11.66 -6.03
C GLU A 862 -18.06 -11.30 -6.91
N ALA A 863 -18.68 -10.13 -6.70
CA ALA A 863 -19.88 -9.74 -7.46
C ALA A 863 -19.64 -9.72 -8.98
N ARG A 864 -18.50 -9.15 -9.40
CA ARG A 864 -18.10 -9.09 -10.81
C ARG A 864 -17.67 -10.45 -11.36
N PHE A 865 -17.11 -11.31 -10.53
CA PHE A 865 -16.83 -12.69 -10.93
C PHE A 865 -18.15 -13.43 -11.21
N GLY A 866 -19.17 -13.22 -10.37
CA GLY A 866 -20.53 -13.72 -10.56
C GLY A 866 -21.13 -13.26 -11.90
N ASP A 867 -21.03 -11.96 -12.22
CA ASP A 867 -21.51 -11.44 -13.51
C ASP A 867 -20.89 -12.19 -14.72
N TRP A 868 -19.60 -12.50 -14.67
CA TRP A 868 -18.92 -13.24 -15.74
C TRP A 868 -19.24 -14.74 -15.74
N TRP A 869 -19.54 -15.32 -14.58
CA TRP A 869 -20.07 -16.67 -14.47
C TRP A 869 -21.46 -16.78 -15.12
N ASP A 870 -22.34 -15.82 -14.84
CA ASP A 870 -23.67 -15.73 -15.47
C ASP A 870 -23.58 -15.56 -16.98
N VAL A 871 -22.61 -14.77 -17.47
CA VAL A 871 -22.33 -14.63 -18.90
C VAL A 871 -21.87 -15.96 -19.51
N LEU A 872 -21.00 -16.70 -18.82
CA LEU A 872 -20.53 -18.01 -19.29
C LEU A 872 -21.70 -19.01 -19.41
N GLU A 873 -22.62 -19.04 -18.44
CA GLU A 873 -23.81 -19.90 -18.46
C GLU A 873 -24.83 -19.48 -19.51
N LYS A 874 -25.14 -18.19 -19.61
CA LYS A 874 -26.12 -17.63 -20.58
C LYS A 874 -25.70 -17.90 -22.02
N GLU A 875 -24.40 -17.91 -22.31
CA GLU A 875 -23.84 -18.17 -23.63
C GLU A 875 -23.63 -19.66 -23.93
N GLY A 876 -24.10 -20.55 -23.03
CA GLY A 876 -24.04 -22.00 -23.17
C GLY A 876 -22.61 -22.53 -23.30
N LEU A 877 -21.65 -21.91 -22.61
CA LEU A 877 -20.27 -22.37 -22.54
C LEU A 877 -20.09 -23.21 -21.28
N GLU A 878 -19.66 -24.47 -21.41
CA GLU A 878 -19.42 -25.30 -20.23
C GLU A 878 -18.15 -24.87 -19.48
N PRO A 879 -18.15 -24.80 -18.13
CA PRO A 879 -16.95 -24.54 -17.33
C PRO A 879 -15.84 -25.56 -17.62
N ASP A 880 -14.59 -25.12 -17.58
CA ASP A 880 -13.43 -25.99 -17.76
C ASP A 880 -12.39 -25.83 -16.64
N GLY A 881 -11.27 -26.58 -16.72
CA GLY A 881 -10.25 -26.58 -15.66
C GLY A 881 -9.72 -25.19 -15.27
N TYR A 882 -9.67 -24.22 -16.19
CA TYR A 882 -9.26 -22.85 -15.85
C TYR A 882 -10.37 -22.09 -15.13
N THR A 883 -11.63 -22.29 -15.54
CA THR A 883 -12.82 -21.71 -14.91
C THR A 883 -12.95 -22.19 -13.46
N TRP A 884 -12.80 -23.50 -13.24
CA TRP A 884 -12.84 -24.12 -11.91
C TRP A 884 -11.66 -23.70 -11.03
N LEU A 885 -10.45 -23.64 -11.58
CA LEU A 885 -9.28 -23.14 -10.85
C LEU A 885 -9.47 -21.68 -10.41
N ALA A 886 -10.02 -20.81 -11.27
CA ALA A 886 -10.30 -19.42 -10.92
C ALA A 886 -11.34 -19.31 -9.78
N ARG A 887 -12.37 -20.15 -9.79
CA ARG A 887 -13.37 -20.21 -8.71
C ARG A 887 -12.78 -20.69 -7.39
N MET A 888 -11.88 -21.69 -7.42
CA MET A 888 -11.16 -22.15 -6.23
C MET A 888 -10.21 -21.08 -5.65
N ILE A 889 -9.52 -20.32 -6.51
CA ILE A 889 -8.67 -19.19 -6.09
C ILE A 889 -9.52 -18.09 -5.42
N LEU A 890 -10.70 -17.78 -5.97
CA LEU A 890 -11.61 -16.80 -5.39
C LEU A 890 -12.12 -17.27 -4.01
N ALA A 891 -12.57 -18.52 -3.87
CA ALA A 891 -13.04 -19.06 -2.59
C ALA A 891 -11.94 -19.00 -1.51
N GLU A 892 -10.69 -19.32 -1.87
CA GLU A 892 -9.55 -19.21 -0.95
C GLU A 892 -9.26 -17.74 -0.58
N LYS A 893 -9.35 -16.80 -1.53
CA LYS A 893 -9.18 -15.35 -1.28
C LYS A 893 -10.24 -14.77 -0.37
N MET A 894 -11.46 -15.28 -0.43
CA MET A 894 -12.60 -14.85 0.40
C MET A 894 -12.64 -15.55 1.76
N GLY A 895 -11.68 -16.44 2.05
CA GLY A 895 -11.64 -17.20 3.30
C GLY A 895 -12.72 -18.29 3.41
N ARG A 896 -13.42 -18.63 2.31
CA ARG A 896 -14.52 -19.60 2.27
C ARG A 896 -14.07 -20.96 1.75
N GLY A 897 -12.97 -21.49 2.24
CA GLY A 897 -12.44 -22.73 1.68
C GLY A 897 -13.19 -24.02 2.05
N GLU A 898 -14.24 -23.94 2.88
CA GLU A 898 -15.21 -25.05 3.02
C GLU A 898 -15.91 -25.33 1.69
N GLU A 899 -16.14 -24.29 0.87
CA GLU A 899 -16.73 -24.39 -0.46
C GLU A 899 -15.81 -25.07 -1.48
N LEU A 900 -14.50 -25.24 -1.18
CA LEU A 900 -13.57 -25.90 -2.11
C LEU A 900 -13.96 -27.35 -2.39
N PHE A 901 -14.61 -28.01 -1.43
CA PHE A 901 -15.12 -29.35 -1.61
C PHE A 901 -16.28 -29.37 -2.60
N ASP A 902 -17.29 -28.53 -2.37
CA ASP A 902 -18.46 -28.41 -3.25
C ASP A 902 -18.04 -28.01 -4.67
N ILE A 903 -17.07 -27.10 -4.79
CA ILE A 903 -16.50 -26.67 -6.08
C ILE A 903 -15.79 -27.84 -6.78
N LEU A 904 -15.04 -28.67 -6.06
CA LEU A 904 -14.39 -29.86 -6.64
C LEU A 904 -15.42 -30.91 -7.08
N GLU A 905 -16.47 -31.15 -6.29
CA GLU A 905 -17.53 -32.08 -6.63
C GLU A 905 -18.25 -31.63 -7.91
N HIS A 906 -18.64 -30.36 -7.98
CA HIS A 906 -19.24 -29.79 -9.19
C HIS A 906 -18.28 -29.79 -10.38
N ALA A 907 -16.97 -29.60 -10.15
CA ALA A 907 -15.97 -29.72 -11.20
C ALA A 907 -15.93 -31.14 -11.77
N PHE A 908 -15.92 -32.18 -10.94
CA PHE A 908 -15.86 -33.57 -11.41
C PHE A 908 -17.15 -34.06 -12.07
N GLN A 909 -18.30 -33.46 -11.76
CA GLN A 909 -19.56 -33.74 -12.46
C GLN A 909 -19.62 -33.09 -13.86
N SER A 910 -18.71 -32.17 -14.18
CA SER A 910 -18.68 -31.50 -15.49
C SER A 910 -18.07 -32.38 -16.60
N SER A 911 -18.76 -32.46 -17.74
CA SER A 911 -18.47 -33.35 -18.88
C SER A 911 -17.19 -33.00 -19.67
N ASN A 912 -16.54 -31.86 -19.42
CA ASN A 912 -15.55 -31.24 -20.32
C ASN A 912 -14.13 -31.12 -19.73
N MET A 913 -13.83 -31.86 -18.67
CA MET A 913 -12.54 -31.79 -17.96
C MET A 913 -11.62 -32.97 -18.27
N ALA A 914 -10.33 -32.68 -18.51
CA ALA A 914 -9.32 -33.70 -18.78
C ALA A 914 -8.80 -34.34 -17.49
N THR A 915 -8.38 -35.60 -17.54
CA THR A 915 -7.89 -36.37 -16.38
C THR A 915 -6.66 -35.73 -15.70
N GLU A 916 -5.85 -35.00 -16.46
CA GLU A 916 -4.68 -34.26 -15.95
C GLU A 916 -5.10 -32.99 -15.19
N ASP A 917 -6.16 -32.30 -15.62
CA ASP A 917 -6.71 -31.12 -14.94
C ASP A 917 -7.24 -31.50 -13.55
N HIS A 918 -7.86 -32.69 -13.42
CA HIS A 918 -8.29 -33.24 -12.13
C HIS A 918 -7.15 -33.31 -11.11
N SER A 919 -5.97 -33.77 -11.54
CA SER A 919 -4.80 -33.88 -10.65
C SER A 919 -4.33 -32.52 -10.14
N VAL A 920 -4.42 -31.47 -10.95
CA VAL A 920 -4.01 -30.11 -10.57
C VAL A 920 -4.99 -29.50 -9.57
N LEU A 921 -6.30 -29.67 -9.79
CA LEU A 921 -7.35 -29.17 -8.89
C LEU A 921 -7.35 -29.90 -7.54
N VAL A 922 -7.17 -31.23 -7.52
CA VAL A 922 -7.06 -32.01 -6.27
C VAL A 922 -5.83 -31.59 -5.46
N ASN A 923 -4.68 -31.43 -6.12
CA ASN A 923 -3.46 -30.97 -5.44
C ASN A 923 -3.61 -29.54 -4.90
N TYR A 924 -4.33 -28.67 -5.62
CA TYR A 924 -4.64 -27.32 -5.16
C TYR A 924 -5.53 -27.35 -3.91
N ALA A 925 -6.61 -28.13 -3.93
CA ALA A 925 -7.54 -28.25 -2.81
C ALA A 925 -6.89 -28.85 -1.56
N LEU A 926 -6.12 -29.93 -1.71
CA LEU A 926 -5.36 -30.53 -0.60
C LEU A 926 -4.45 -29.51 0.09
N ALA A 927 -3.74 -28.70 -0.70
CA ALA A 927 -2.89 -27.64 -0.16
C ALA A 927 -3.71 -26.50 0.45
N GLY A 928 -4.91 -26.21 -0.08
CA GLY A 928 -5.86 -25.22 0.46
C GLY A 928 -6.44 -25.63 1.82
N PHE A 929 -6.99 -26.84 1.93
CA PHE A 929 -7.51 -27.40 3.18
C PHE A 929 -6.45 -27.44 4.28
N GLY A 930 -5.23 -27.85 3.94
CA GLY A 930 -4.09 -27.83 4.87
C GLY A 930 -3.70 -26.43 5.35
N ARG A 931 -3.77 -25.40 4.49
CA ARG A 931 -3.53 -24.00 4.89
C ARG A 931 -4.58 -23.48 5.86
N MET A 932 -5.82 -23.97 5.75
CA MET A 932 -6.95 -23.57 6.57
C MET A 932 -7.13 -24.39 7.85
N GLY A 933 -6.31 -25.42 8.05
CA GLY A 933 -6.41 -26.29 9.23
C GLY A 933 -7.61 -27.23 9.23
N ARG A 934 -8.20 -27.53 8.06
CA ARG A 934 -9.32 -28.49 7.90
C ARG A 934 -8.78 -29.90 7.64
N TRP A 935 -8.24 -30.51 8.70
CA TRP A 935 -7.54 -31.80 8.62
C TRP A 935 -8.47 -33.00 8.46
N ASP A 936 -9.73 -32.85 8.85
CA ASP A 936 -10.84 -33.75 8.54
C ASP A 936 -10.93 -34.02 7.03
N LEU A 937 -11.05 -32.95 6.24
CA LEU A 937 -11.17 -33.02 4.78
C LEU A 937 -9.86 -33.49 4.11
N VAL A 938 -8.71 -33.09 4.66
CA VAL A 938 -7.40 -33.55 4.17
C VAL A 938 -7.27 -35.06 4.34
N THR A 939 -7.62 -35.58 5.51
CA THR A 939 -7.51 -37.01 5.84
C THR A 939 -8.46 -37.84 5.00
N ASP A 940 -9.66 -37.33 4.76
CA ASP A 940 -10.67 -37.93 3.91
C ASP A 940 -10.23 -38.04 2.44
N VAL A 941 -9.68 -36.96 1.85
CA VAL A 941 -9.11 -37.00 0.48
C VAL A 941 -7.85 -37.88 0.45
N TYR A 942 -7.00 -37.82 1.47
CA TYR A 942 -5.78 -38.59 1.57
C TYR A 942 -6.04 -40.10 1.68
N ARG A 943 -7.08 -40.51 2.42
CA ARG A 943 -7.54 -41.90 2.55
C ARG A 943 -7.94 -42.49 1.19
N VAL A 944 -8.56 -41.69 0.34
CA VAL A 944 -8.95 -42.13 -1.01
C VAL A 944 -7.75 -42.22 -1.96
N LEU A 945 -6.77 -41.32 -1.83
CA LEU A 945 -5.57 -41.30 -2.68
C LEU A 945 -4.50 -42.33 -2.24
N ARG A 946 -4.47 -42.72 -0.97
CA ARG A 946 -3.59 -43.74 -0.40
C ARG A 946 -4.37 -44.71 0.51
N PRO A 947 -5.09 -45.68 -0.06
CA PRO A 947 -5.95 -46.60 0.69
C PRO A 947 -5.19 -47.57 1.61
N GLU A 948 -3.87 -47.73 1.43
CA GLU A 948 -3.00 -48.59 2.24
C GLU A 948 -2.53 -47.92 3.56
N THR A 949 -2.99 -46.70 3.86
CA THR A 949 -2.59 -45.96 5.06
C THR A 949 -3.26 -46.54 6.32
N GLU A 950 -2.48 -46.83 7.36
CA GLU A 950 -3.00 -47.34 8.64
C GLU A 950 -3.91 -46.31 9.33
N GLU A 951 -4.97 -46.77 10.01
CA GLU A 951 -5.96 -45.90 10.67
C GLU A 951 -5.33 -45.05 11.78
N GLY A 952 -4.27 -45.55 12.43
CA GLY A 952 -3.46 -44.79 13.39
C GLY A 952 -2.72 -43.60 12.76
N ASP A 953 -2.15 -43.78 11.57
CA ASP A 953 -1.43 -42.73 10.84
C ASP A 953 -2.39 -41.61 10.39
N LEU A 954 -3.62 -41.95 9.98
CA LEU A 954 -4.67 -40.98 9.66
C LEU A 954 -5.10 -40.15 10.88
N VAL A 955 -5.25 -40.79 12.05
CA VAL A 955 -5.57 -40.09 13.31
C VAL A 955 -4.47 -39.11 13.72
N THR A 956 -3.19 -39.41 13.45
CA THR A 956 -2.10 -38.45 13.73
C THR A 956 -2.19 -37.19 12.87
N ILE A 957 -2.61 -37.32 11.61
CA ILE A 957 -2.81 -36.20 10.69
C ILE A 957 -4.03 -35.37 11.12
N GLU A 958 -5.12 -36.02 11.50
CA GLU A 958 -6.39 -35.38 11.91
C GLU A 958 -6.31 -34.69 13.29
N SER A 959 -5.43 -35.16 14.18
CA SER A 959 -5.29 -34.63 15.56
C SER A 959 -4.84 -33.16 15.67
N ALA A 960 -4.52 -32.51 14.55
CA ALA A 960 -4.23 -31.08 14.47
C ALA A 960 -5.52 -30.25 14.66
N THR A 961 -5.78 -29.78 15.88
CA THR A 961 -6.69 -28.63 16.15
C THR A 961 -7.97 -28.53 15.31
N SER A 962 -8.93 -29.43 15.53
CA SER A 962 -10.30 -29.24 14.99
C SER A 962 -11.17 -28.47 16.00
N PRO A 963 -11.85 -27.38 15.58
CA PRO A 963 -13.03 -26.88 16.26
C PRO A 963 -14.10 -27.97 16.27
N SER A 964 -14.80 -28.10 17.38
CA SER A 964 -15.95 -28.97 17.53
C SER A 964 -17.08 -28.52 16.61
N SER A 965 -17.26 -29.17 15.45
CA SER A 965 -18.56 -29.52 14.83
C SER A 965 -18.45 -29.63 13.31
N SER A 966 -18.56 -30.83 12.75
CA SER A 966 -19.35 -31.06 11.53
C SER A 966 -19.50 -32.57 11.29
N THR A 967 -20.73 -33.06 11.47
CA THR A 967 -21.24 -34.29 10.87
C THR A 967 -21.26 -34.14 9.36
N PHE A 968 -20.40 -34.84 8.62
CA PHE A 968 -20.69 -35.39 7.28
C PHE A 968 -19.66 -36.47 6.95
N ALA A 969 -20.09 -37.73 7.03
CA ALA A 969 -19.45 -38.84 6.35
C ALA A 969 -20.44 -39.33 5.30
N SER A 970 -20.19 -39.00 4.04
CA SER A 970 -20.84 -39.65 2.90
C SER A 970 -19.94 -39.52 1.68
N ASP A 971 -19.40 -40.67 1.25
CA ASP A 971 -18.72 -40.98 -0.02
C ASP A 971 -18.21 -39.79 -0.83
N ILE A 972 -16.92 -39.51 -0.70
CA ILE A 972 -16.23 -38.51 -1.53
C ILE A 972 -16.19 -39.01 -2.98
N PRO A 973 -16.73 -38.24 -3.95
CA PRO A 973 -16.71 -38.60 -5.37
C PRO A 973 -15.36 -38.25 -6.01
N LEU A 974 -14.26 -38.76 -5.47
CA LEU A 974 -12.94 -38.65 -6.13
C LEU A 974 -12.86 -39.70 -7.24
N PRO A 975 -12.33 -39.35 -8.44
CA PRO A 975 -12.14 -40.33 -9.50
C PRO A 975 -11.12 -41.39 -9.04
N LYS A 976 -11.59 -42.63 -8.86
CA LYS A 976 -10.78 -43.77 -8.39
C LYS A 976 -9.64 -44.19 -9.34
N SER A 977 -9.56 -43.61 -10.54
CA SER A 977 -8.58 -43.95 -11.57
C SER A 977 -7.73 -42.75 -12.00
N GLY A 978 -6.42 -42.82 -11.75
CA GLY A 978 -5.40 -42.02 -12.45
C GLY A 978 -4.69 -40.93 -11.66
N ILE A 979 -5.06 -40.63 -10.41
CA ILE A 979 -4.35 -39.66 -9.57
C ILE A 979 -3.38 -40.40 -8.66
N THR A 980 -2.07 -40.20 -8.85
CA THR A 980 -1.02 -40.75 -7.97
C THR A 980 -0.40 -39.65 -7.13
N LEU A 981 -0.21 -39.91 -5.83
CA LEU A 981 0.50 -39.00 -4.94
C LEU A 981 1.98 -38.91 -5.34
N GLY A 982 2.54 -37.71 -5.29
CA GLY A 982 3.96 -37.47 -5.54
C GLY A 982 4.47 -36.25 -4.78
N HIS A 983 5.71 -35.82 -5.06
CA HIS A 983 6.32 -34.65 -4.37
C HIS A 983 5.44 -33.40 -4.39
N ARG A 984 4.64 -33.21 -5.44
CA ARG A 984 3.74 -32.05 -5.59
C ARG A 984 2.53 -32.08 -4.64
N SER A 985 2.23 -33.24 -4.07
CA SER A 985 1.15 -33.47 -3.09
C SER A 985 1.72 -33.53 -1.67
N TYR A 986 2.84 -34.25 -1.48
CA TYR A 986 3.47 -34.45 -0.18
C TYR A 986 4.12 -33.18 0.39
N SER A 987 4.89 -32.44 -0.42
CA SER A 987 5.64 -31.27 0.05
C SER A 987 4.76 -30.15 0.61
N PRO A 988 3.64 -29.75 -0.05
CA PRO A 988 2.74 -28.74 0.51
C PRO A 988 2.04 -29.19 1.78
N LEU A 989 1.64 -30.48 1.86
CA LEU A 989 0.94 -31.04 3.01
C LEU A 989 1.84 -31.12 4.24
N LEU A 990 3.06 -31.63 4.07
CA LEU A 990 4.10 -31.66 5.10
C LEU A 990 4.40 -30.24 5.60
N ALA A 991 4.50 -29.27 4.69
CA ALA A 991 4.74 -27.88 5.06
C ALA A 991 3.57 -27.24 5.81
N ALA A 992 2.32 -27.57 5.45
CA ALA A 992 1.14 -27.11 6.17
C ALA A 992 1.08 -27.67 7.59
N LEU A 993 1.32 -28.98 7.78
CA LEU A 993 1.33 -29.63 9.09
C LEU A 993 2.42 -29.06 10.00
N ALA A 994 3.63 -28.86 9.46
CA ALA A 994 4.75 -28.29 10.22
C ALA A 994 4.52 -26.81 10.61
N THR A 995 3.83 -26.03 9.78
CA THR A 995 3.53 -24.61 10.06
C THR A 995 2.35 -24.41 11.00
N GLN A 996 1.48 -25.41 11.14
CA GLN A 996 0.34 -25.40 12.07
C GLN A 996 0.65 -26.09 13.42
N GLY A 997 1.88 -26.56 13.63
CA GLY A 997 2.33 -27.13 14.90
C GLY A 997 2.07 -28.64 15.09
N ASN A 998 1.57 -29.35 14.07
CA ASN A 998 1.37 -30.81 14.12
C ASN A 998 2.62 -31.56 13.63
N MET A 999 3.60 -31.72 14.53
CA MET A 999 4.83 -32.46 14.22
C MET A 999 4.59 -33.96 13.96
N PRO A 1000 3.77 -34.68 14.77
CA PRO A 1000 3.48 -36.09 14.51
C PRO A 1000 2.92 -36.31 13.10
N GLY A 1001 1.91 -35.54 12.69
CA GLY A 1001 1.36 -35.63 11.33
C GLY A 1001 2.39 -35.31 10.25
N ALA A 1002 3.24 -34.30 10.45
CA ALA A 1002 4.30 -33.96 9.49
C ALA A 1002 5.35 -35.07 9.35
N LEU A 1003 5.69 -35.78 10.44
CA LEU A 1003 6.56 -36.95 10.43
C LEU A 1003 5.91 -38.16 9.78
N THR A 1004 4.60 -38.35 9.97
CA THR A 1004 3.82 -39.38 9.28
C THR A 1004 3.86 -39.16 7.76
N ILE A 1005 3.69 -37.92 7.28
CA ILE A 1005 3.84 -37.61 5.86
C ILE A 1005 5.29 -37.83 5.38
N LEU A 1006 6.29 -37.53 6.20
CA LEU A 1006 7.69 -37.82 5.87
C LEU A 1006 7.97 -39.33 5.76
N LYS A 1007 7.41 -40.15 6.67
CA LYS A 1007 7.44 -41.62 6.64
C LYS A 1007 6.80 -42.14 5.34
N HIS A 1008 5.63 -41.61 5.00
CA HIS A 1008 4.93 -41.93 3.76
C HIS A 1008 5.74 -41.64 2.49
N ILE A 1009 6.55 -40.57 2.46
CA ILE A 1009 7.49 -40.29 1.36
C ILE A 1009 8.53 -41.40 1.23
N PHE A 1010 9.07 -41.91 2.34
CA PHE A 1010 10.06 -42.98 2.33
C PHE A 1010 9.48 -44.34 1.96
N GLU A 1011 8.28 -44.67 2.44
CA GLU A 1011 7.58 -45.92 2.10
C GLU A 1011 7.20 -46.01 0.62
N ASP A 1012 6.94 -44.86 -0.01
CA ASP A 1012 6.68 -44.77 -1.45
C ASP A 1012 7.98 -44.82 -2.30
N ASP A 1013 9.11 -45.24 -1.72
CA ASP A 1013 10.45 -45.28 -2.34
C ASP A 1013 10.91 -43.92 -2.91
N ARG A 1014 10.49 -42.80 -2.30
CA ARG A 1014 10.87 -41.45 -2.71
C ARG A 1014 11.87 -40.82 -1.73
N SER A 1015 12.73 -39.95 -2.24
CA SER A 1015 13.70 -39.21 -1.42
C SER A 1015 13.15 -37.81 -1.08
N PRO A 1016 13.06 -37.41 0.20
CA PRO A 1016 12.55 -36.09 0.56
C PRO A 1016 13.46 -34.98 0.02
N SER A 1017 12.87 -33.85 -0.38
CA SER A 1017 13.60 -32.73 -0.94
C SER A 1017 14.17 -31.81 0.17
N VAL A 1018 15.16 -30.98 -0.19
CA VAL A 1018 15.68 -29.94 0.72
C VAL A 1018 14.58 -28.96 1.17
N ALA A 1019 13.52 -28.78 0.37
CA ALA A 1019 12.38 -27.95 0.74
C ALA A 1019 11.50 -28.59 1.82
N ASP A 1020 11.37 -29.92 1.82
CA ASP A 1020 10.59 -30.69 2.80
C ASP A 1020 11.24 -30.61 4.19
N TYR A 1021 12.54 -30.88 4.28
CA TYR A 1021 13.30 -30.72 5.52
C TYR A 1021 13.28 -29.28 6.04
N ASN A 1022 13.43 -28.29 5.14
CA ASN A 1022 13.36 -26.89 5.53
C ASN A 1022 11.99 -26.50 6.09
N ALA A 1023 10.90 -27.16 5.69
CA ALA A 1023 9.59 -26.94 6.30
C ALA A 1023 9.52 -27.48 7.74
N LEU A 1024 10.09 -28.66 8.00
CA LEU A 1024 10.21 -29.22 9.36
C LEU A 1024 11.06 -28.32 10.27
N PHE A 1025 12.22 -27.85 9.78
CA PHE A 1025 13.07 -26.93 10.55
C PHE A 1025 12.38 -25.60 10.86
N LYS A 1026 11.51 -25.09 9.96
CA LYS A 1026 10.68 -23.91 10.27
C LYS A 1026 9.70 -24.19 11.40
N GLY A 1027 9.08 -25.36 11.40
CA GLY A 1027 8.22 -25.82 12.49
C GLY A 1027 8.96 -25.80 13.82
N PHE A 1028 10.16 -26.39 13.89
CA PHE A 1028 10.97 -26.39 15.12
C PHE A 1028 11.41 -25.00 15.55
N ALA A 1029 11.75 -24.11 14.61
CA ALA A 1029 12.08 -22.73 14.90
C ALA A 1029 10.90 -21.92 15.48
N GLN A 1030 9.67 -22.40 15.32
CA GLN A 1030 8.44 -21.74 15.79
C GLN A 1030 7.84 -22.41 17.03
N TYR A 1031 7.80 -23.75 17.08
CA TYR A 1031 7.09 -24.55 18.08
C TYR A 1031 8.01 -25.43 18.96
N GLY A 1032 9.32 -25.43 18.72
CA GLY A 1032 10.31 -26.23 19.46
C GLY A 1032 10.28 -25.99 20.98
N GLU A 1033 10.41 -27.06 21.77
CA GLU A 1033 10.47 -27.00 23.24
C GLU A 1033 11.80 -26.40 23.70
N THR A 1034 11.76 -25.37 24.55
CA THR A 1034 12.98 -24.76 25.09
C THR A 1034 13.33 -25.36 26.46
N PRO A 1035 14.60 -25.74 26.71
CA PRO A 1035 15.00 -26.32 27.98
C PRO A 1035 14.85 -25.33 29.11
N SER A 1036 14.46 -25.86 30.25
CA SER A 1036 14.17 -25.13 31.46
C SER A 1036 15.39 -24.89 32.33
N GLY A 1037 15.62 -23.62 32.68
CA GLY A 1037 16.70 -23.24 33.61
C GLY A 1037 17.96 -22.74 32.91
N VAL A 1038 17.85 -22.34 31.64
CA VAL A 1038 18.91 -21.61 30.94
C VAL A 1038 18.96 -20.18 31.49
N ILE A 1039 20.02 -19.86 32.24
CA ILE A 1039 20.15 -18.57 32.94
C ILE A 1039 20.73 -17.47 32.03
N ASP A 1040 21.39 -17.81 30.92
CA ASP A 1040 21.83 -16.82 29.93
C ASP A 1040 22.00 -17.47 28.56
N ALA A 1041 21.24 -17.02 27.55
CA ALA A 1041 21.47 -17.41 26.17
C ALA A 1041 22.72 -16.66 25.64
N GLY A 1042 23.63 -17.37 24.97
CA GLY A 1042 24.80 -16.76 24.35
C GLY A 1042 24.44 -15.72 23.29
N PRO A 1043 25.40 -14.85 22.87
CA PRO A 1043 25.15 -13.79 21.88
C PRO A 1043 24.58 -14.30 20.55
N ALA A 1044 24.93 -15.54 20.15
CA ALA A 1044 24.38 -16.18 18.96
C ALA A 1044 22.93 -16.66 19.19
N GLY A 1045 22.62 -17.24 20.34
CA GLY A 1045 21.25 -17.61 20.75
C GLY A 1045 20.29 -16.41 20.81
N VAL A 1046 20.72 -15.28 21.39
CA VAL A 1046 19.94 -14.03 21.43
C VAL A 1046 19.66 -13.51 20.01
N MET A 1047 20.64 -13.55 19.11
CA MET A 1047 20.46 -13.13 17.71
C MET A 1047 19.48 -14.03 16.95
N LEU A 1048 19.46 -15.33 17.26
CA LEU A 1048 18.55 -16.30 16.67
C LEU A 1048 17.13 -16.22 17.28
N GLY A 1049 16.94 -15.41 18.34
CA GLY A 1049 15.64 -15.03 18.88
C GLY A 1049 15.20 -15.83 20.11
N VAL A 1050 16.14 -16.29 20.94
CA VAL A 1050 15.87 -16.93 22.25
C VAL A 1050 15.80 -15.85 23.34
N SER A 1051 14.73 -15.84 24.16
CA SER A 1051 14.48 -14.90 25.27
C SER A 1051 14.54 -15.59 26.64
N SER A 1052 15.05 -14.92 27.68
CA SER A 1052 15.43 -15.46 28.99
C SER A 1052 14.29 -15.79 29.98
N GLU A 1053 13.05 -15.96 29.54
CA GLU A 1053 11.90 -16.18 30.46
C GLU A 1053 11.04 -17.35 29.99
N THR A 1054 11.34 -18.57 30.45
CA THR A 1054 10.37 -19.67 30.68
C THR A 1054 11.07 -20.91 31.27
N SER A 1055 10.49 -21.54 32.29
CA SER A 1055 11.12 -22.61 33.10
C SER A 1055 10.19 -23.80 33.36
N PHE A 1056 10.56 -25.04 32.96
CA PHE A 1056 10.04 -26.37 33.41
C PHE A 1056 10.99 -27.59 33.22
N LYS A 1057 11.46 -28.24 34.31
CA LYS A 1057 12.56 -29.24 34.35
C LYS A 1057 12.27 -30.58 33.62
N ALA A 1058 13.32 -31.20 33.06
CA ALA A 1058 13.37 -32.63 32.71
C ALA A 1058 14.72 -33.28 33.09
N SER A 1059 14.68 -34.58 33.41
CA SER A 1059 15.78 -35.41 33.92
C SER A 1059 16.16 -36.56 32.97
N ASP A 1060 17.47 -36.86 32.94
CA ASP A 1060 18.27 -37.88 32.24
C ASP A 1060 17.61 -39.21 31.81
N VAL A 1061 17.96 -39.72 30.61
CA VAL A 1061 18.29 -41.15 30.31
C VAL A 1061 19.15 -41.28 29.03
N THR A 1062 20.17 -42.17 29.05
CA THR A 1062 21.07 -42.55 27.94
C THR A 1062 20.68 -43.90 27.27
N GLY A 1063 20.81 -44.06 25.93
CA GLY A 1063 20.64 -45.33 25.18
C GLY A 1063 21.16 -45.27 23.72
N SER A 1064 21.19 -46.36 22.91
CA SER A 1064 21.82 -46.37 21.56
C SER A 1064 20.86 -46.08 20.37
N PHE A 1065 21.38 -45.66 19.20
CA PHE A 1065 20.63 -45.13 18.04
C PHE A 1065 19.50 -46.04 17.48
N GLU A 1066 19.72 -47.35 17.37
CA GLU A 1066 18.71 -48.29 16.84
C GLU A 1066 17.58 -48.58 17.84
N GLU A 1067 17.86 -48.53 19.15
CA GLU A 1067 16.84 -48.65 20.22
C GLU A 1067 15.98 -47.38 20.34
N ARG A 1068 16.56 -46.20 20.07
CA ARG A 1068 15.85 -44.91 20.14
C ARG A 1068 14.80 -44.75 19.03
N MET A 1069 15.09 -45.21 17.81
CA MET A 1069 14.15 -45.12 16.67
C MET A 1069 13.01 -46.13 16.77
N SER A 1070 13.29 -47.36 17.18
CA SER A 1070 12.26 -48.39 17.38
C SER A 1070 11.27 -48.02 18.49
N GLY A 1071 11.74 -47.44 19.61
CA GLY A 1071 10.89 -47.04 20.72
C GLY A 1071 10.00 -45.82 20.42
N ILE A 1072 10.38 -44.97 19.45
CA ILE A 1072 9.53 -43.86 18.98
C ILE A 1072 8.42 -44.41 18.07
N TRP A 1073 8.73 -45.40 17.21
CA TRP A 1073 7.74 -46.05 16.34
C TRP A 1073 6.76 -46.97 17.09
N GLU A 1074 7.21 -47.72 18.10
CA GLU A 1074 6.31 -48.56 18.91
C GLU A 1074 5.38 -47.73 19.82
N ARG A 1075 5.82 -46.54 20.27
CA ARG A 1075 4.95 -45.63 21.05
C ARG A 1075 3.84 -45.03 20.18
N GLY A 1076 4.06 -44.84 18.88
CA GLY A 1076 3.02 -44.48 17.90
C GLY A 1076 1.94 -45.56 17.70
N ALA A 1077 2.27 -46.84 17.93
CA ALA A 1077 1.33 -47.95 17.78
C ALA A 1077 0.47 -48.23 19.03
N MET A 1078 0.84 -47.70 20.21
CA MET A 1078 0.13 -47.92 21.49
C MET A 1078 -1.01 -46.93 21.79
N PHE A 1079 -1.44 -46.12 20.81
CA PHE A 1079 -2.51 -45.13 20.99
C PHE A 1079 -3.94 -45.69 20.94
N GLY A 1080 -4.09 -47.01 20.79
CA GLY A 1080 -5.37 -47.69 20.66
C GLY A 1080 -5.96 -48.25 21.96
N ALA A 1081 -6.07 -47.48 23.06
CA ALA A 1081 -7.05 -47.78 24.15
C ALA A 1081 -7.00 -46.79 25.33
N VAL A 1082 -7.67 -45.63 25.25
CA VAL A 1082 -8.20 -44.96 26.46
C VAL A 1082 -9.50 -44.22 26.12
N LYS A 1083 -10.63 -44.73 26.65
CA LYS A 1083 -11.93 -44.03 26.66
C LYS A 1083 -12.05 -43.14 27.90
N ASN A 1084 -12.60 -41.94 27.70
CA ASN A 1084 -13.23 -41.04 28.68
C ASN A 1084 -12.41 -40.61 29.91
N GLN A 1085 -11.86 -39.40 29.89
CA GLN A 1085 -11.68 -38.53 31.07
C GLN A 1085 -11.51 -37.04 30.64
N PRO A 1086 -11.82 -36.06 31.53
CA PRO A 1086 -12.04 -34.67 31.15
C PRO A 1086 -10.74 -33.90 30.85
N ARG A 1087 -10.86 -32.89 29.98
CA ARG A 1087 -9.78 -32.06 29.41
C ARG A 1087 -8.94 -31.37 30.51
N GLN A 1088 -7.79 -31.96 30.84
CA GLN A 1088 -6.58 -31.25 31.25
C GLN A 1088 -5.73 -30.99 30.00
N GLU A 1089 -5.04 -29.84 29.98
CA GLU A 1089 -4.17 -29.38 28.90
C GLU A 1089 -3.24 -30.50 28.39
N LYS A 1090 -3.41 -30.89 27.12
CA LYS A 1090 -2.60 -31.94 26.48
C LYS A 1090 -1.17 -31.43 26.28
N ARG A 1091 -0.21 -32.15 26.87
CA ARG A 1091 1.22 -32.10 26.56
C ARG A 1091 1.42 -32.19 25.03
N VAL A 1092 2.19 -31.29 24.43
CA VAL A 1092 2.51 -31.35 23.00
C VAL A 1092 3.73 -32.25 22.79
N GLU A 1093 3.50 -33.57 22.76
CA GLU A 1093 4.56 -34.56 22.54
C GLU A 1093 5.08 -34.49 21.09
N GLY A 1094 6.40 -34.25 20.90
CA GLY A 1094 7.08 -34.43 19.60
C GLY A 1094 8.11 -33.36 19.20
N TRP A 1095 8.14 -32.21 19.86
CA TRP A 1095 9.03 -31.07 19.55
C TRP A 1095 10.35 -31.07 20.34
N SER A 1096 10.92 -32.26 20.59
CA SER A 1096 12.13 -32.45 21.41
C SER A 1096 13.44 -32.32 20.62
N LEU A 1097 14.55 -32.13 21.34
CA LEU A 1097 15.91 -32.13 20.77
C LEU A 1097 16.23 -33.43 20.03
N GLU A 1098 15.81 -34.57 20.58
CA GLU A 1098 16.03 -35.90 19.98
C GLU A 1098 15.39 -36.01 18.59
N THR A 1099 14.16 -35.52 18.43
CA THR A 1099 13.46 -35.51 17.14
C THR A 1099 14.15 -34.59 16.13
N LEU A 1100 14.60 -33.41 16.58
CA LEU A 1100 15.30 -32.44 15.73
C LEU A 1100 16.65 -33.00 15.24
N GLU A 1101 17.40 -33.67 16.11
CA GLU A 1101 18.65 -34.34 15.76
C GLU A 1101 18.40 -35.47 14.74
N GLY A 1102 17.36 -36.29 14.92
CA GLY A 1102 17.00 -37.35 13.97
C GLY A 1102 16.67 -36.81 12.57
N ILE A 1103 15.93 -35.70 12.49
CA ILE A 1103 15.62 -35.02 11.22
C ILE A 1103 16.89 -34.42 10.61
N PHE A 1104 17.77 -33.86 11.43
CA PHE A 1104 19.04 -33.31 10.98
C PHE A 1104 19.98 -34.41 10.44
N GLU A 1105 20.08 -35.56 11.11
CA GLU A 1105 20.83 -36.71 10.58
C GLU A 1105 20.25 -37.19 9.26
N SER A 1106 18.94 -37.32 9.16
CA SER A 1106 18.25 -37.69 7.92
C SER A 1106 18.57 -36.67 6.79
N PHE A 1107 18.51 -35.37 7.07
CA PHE A 1107 18.92 -34.32 6.14
C PHE A 1107 20.39 -34.43 5.72
N MET A 1108 21.26 -34.82 6.66
CA MET A 1108 22.69 -35.04 6.43
C MET A 1108 23.02 -36.35 5.71
N THR A 1109 22.04 -37.24 5.46
CA THR A 1109 22.22 -38.42 4.59
C THR A 1109 21.88 -38.17 3.12
N LEU A 1110 21.28 -37.02 2.79
CA LEU A 1110 20.94 -36.65 1.40
C LEU A 1110 22.16 -36.68 0.49
N ARG A 1111 22.09 -37.45 -0.60
CA ARG A 1111 23.13 -37.51 -1.65
C ARG A 1111 22.71 -36.69 -2.87
N PRO A 1112 23.66 -36.11 -3.63
CA PRO A 1112 23.34 -35.53 -4.93
C PRO A 1112 22.83 -36.64 -5.87
N SER A 1113 21.71 -36.41 -6.55
CA SER A 1113 21.03 -37.38 -7.41
C SER A 1113 21.90 -37.79 -8.63
N SER A 1114 22.09 -39.10 -8.86
CA SER A 1114 22.79 -39.68 -10.02
C SER A 1114 21.83 -39.92 -11.21
N PRO A 1115 22.27 -39.88 -12.48
CA PRO A 1115 21.41 -40.14 -13.64
C PRO A 1115 21.12 -41.66 -13.84
N PRO A 1116 20.02 -42.04 -14.51
CA PRO A 1116 19.72 -43.44 -14.83
C PRO A 1116 20.62 -43.98 -15.97
N SER A 1117 20.90 -45.29 -15.93
CA SER A 1117 21.76 -46.02 -16.88
C SER A 1117 21.14 -46.19 -18.28
N PRO A 1118 21.91 -46.09 -19.39
CA PRO A 1118 21.40 -46.28 -20.74
C PRO A 1118 21.25 -47.77 -21.13
N PRO A 1119 20.32 -48.15 -22.02
CA PRO A 1119 20.21 -49.50 -22.54
C PRO A 1119 21.32 -49.81 -23.56
N SER A 1120 21.68 -51.09 -23.65
CA SER A 1120 22.76 -51.65 -24.46
C SER A 1120 22.41 -51.76 -25.95
N SER A 1121 23.13 -51.05 -26.83
CA SER A 1121 23.54 -51.58 -28.14
C SER A 1121 24.70 -50.77 -28.75
N GLU A 1122 25.41 -51.43 -29.66
CA GLU A 1122 26.79 -51.26 -30.10
C GLU A 1122 27.11 -49.92 -30.76
N TYR A 1123 28.22 -49.27 -30.35
CA TYR A 1123 29.37 -48.92 -31.18
C TYR A 1123 30.39 -48.16 -30.30
N GLY A 1124 31.47 -48.85 -29.96
CA GLY A 1124 32.60 -48.28 -29.24
C GLY A 1124 33.65 -47.74 -30.20
N THR A 1125 34.10 -46.50 -30.01
CA THR A 1125 35.50 -46.08 -29.81
C THR A 1125 35.58 -44.57 -30.05
N LEU A 1126 35.82 -43.80 -28.97
CA LEU A 1126 36.55 -42.52 -28.91
C LEU A 1126 36.14 -41.69 -27.67
N VAL A 1127 36.32 -42.21 -26.45
CA VAL A 1127 36.40 -41.32 -25.27
C VAL A 1127 37.42 -41.87 -24.27
N LYS A 1128 38.69 -41.57 -24.51
CA LYS A 1128 39.76 -41.61 -23.50
C LYS A 1128 39.96 -40.24 -22.82
N ALA A 1129 39.00 -39.31 -22.94
CA ALA A 1129 39.12 -37.93 -22.47
C ALA A 1129 37.90 -37.39 -21.68
N ALA A 1130 37.04 -38.26 -21.15
CA ALA A 1130 35.95 -37.85 -20.25
C ALA A 1130 35.95 -38.69 -18.96
N ARG A 1131 37.11 -38.70 -18.29
CA ARG A 1131 37.10 -38.80 -16.83
C ARG A 1131 36.91 -37.37 -16.32
N GLU A 1132 35.95 -37.21 -15.39
CA GLU A 1132 35.63 -35.98 -14.64
C GLU A 1132 34.62 -35.01 -15.30
N THR A 1133 33.31 -35.27 -15.16
CA THR A 1133 32.40 -34.53 -14.23
C THR A 1133 30.91 -34.83 -14.48
N PRO A 1134 30.12 -35.23 -13.45
CA PRO A 1134 28.67 -35.47 -13.55
C PRO A 1134 27.78 -34.37 -12.91
N TYR A 1135 26.53 -34.31 -13.38
CA TYR A 1135 25.24 -33.79 -12.86
C TYR A 1135 25.17 -33.22 -11.40
N TYR A 1136 24.52 -32.05 -11.19
CA TYR A 1136 24.44 -31.38 -9.86
C TYR A 1136 23.01 -30.96 -9.41
N ALA A 1137 22.69 -31.23 -8.13
CA ALA A 1137 21.42 -31.00 -7.41
C ALA A 1137 21.44 -29.79 -6.43
N ASN A 1138 20.26 -29.32 -6.00
CA ASN A 1138 19.97 -28.12 -5.19
C ASN A 1138 20.53 -28.13 -3.75
N ALA A 1139 21.61 -27.41 -3.47
CA ALA A 1139 22.10 -27.16 -2.10
C ALA A 1139 21.13 -26.30 -1.25
N PRO A 1140 21.14 -26.40 0.09
CA PRO A 1140 20.32 -25.54 0.96
C PRO A 1140 20.63 -24.06 0.76
N SER A 1141 19.58 -23.25 0.60
CA SER A 1141 19.72 -21.79 0.46
C SER A 1141 20.21 -21.15 1.78
N ARG A 1142 20.79 -19.95 1.71
CA ARG A 1142 21.20 -19.16 2.89
C ARG A 1142 20.08 -18.98 3.93
N LYS A 1143 18.83 -18.84 3.46
CA LYS A 1143 17.64 -18.72 4.32
C LYS A 1143 17.31 -20.04 5.01
N ALA A 1144 17.54 -21.17 4.34
CA ALA A 1144 17.35 -22.50 4.92
C ALA A 1144 18.40 -22.75 6.02
N VAL A 1145 19.67 -22.43 5.77
CA VAL A 1145 20.75 -22.53 6.78
C VAL A 1145 20.41 -21.70 8.02
N TRP A 1146 19.96 -20.45 7.84
CA TRP A 1146 19.52 -19.60 8.95
C TRP A 1146 18.34 -20.21 9.75
N THR A 1147 17.41 -20.85 9.04
CA THR A 1147 16.25 -21.50 9.67
C THR A 1147 16.68 -22.72 10.50
N ILE A 1148 17.59 -23.54 9.98
CA ILE A 1148 18.16 -24.69 10.70
C ILE A 1148 18.85 -24.22 11.98
N MET A 1149 19.71 -23.20 11.89
CA MET A 1149 20.39 -22.64 13.06
C MET A 1149 19.40 -22.09 14.11
N ARG A 1150 18.30 -21.47 13.65
CA ARG A 1150 17.24 -20.97 14.53
C ARG A 1150 16.46 -22.07 15.22
N ALA A 1151 16.22 -23.19 14.53
CA ALA A 1151 15.55 -24.36 15.11
C ALA A 1151 16.37 -24.95 16.26
N PHE A 1152 17.67 -25.17 16.05
CA PHE A 1152 18.57 -25.66 17.09
C PHE A 1152 18.69 -24.67 18.24
N ALA A 1153 18.86 -23.38 17.98
CA ALA A 1153 18.96 -22.37 19.04
C ALA A 1153 17.73 -22.35 19.95
N ARG A 1154 16.53 -22.52 19.38
CA ARG A 1154 15.28 -22.55 20.15
C ARG A 1154 15.18 -23.79 21.05
N VAL A 1155 15.54 -24.95 20.52
CA VAL A 1155 15.40 -26.25 21.21
C VAL A 1155 16.54 -26.53 22.20
N THR A 1156 17.70 -25.89 22.03
CA THR A 1156 18.82 -25.97 22.99
C THR A 1156 18.83 -24.81 23.99
N GLY A 1157 17.95 -23.81 23.83
CA GLY A 1157 17.97 -22.59 24.65
C GLY A 1157 19.17 -21.67 24.35
N GLY A 1158 19.78 -21.80 23.18
CA GLY A 1158 20.92 -20.98 22.76
C GLY A 1158 22.27 -21.51 23.23
N ASP A 1159 22.41 -22.83 23.36
CA ASP A 1159 23.70 -23.49 23.59
C ASP A 1159 24.64 -23.27 22.40
N ASP A 1160 25.66 -22.44 22.60
CA ASP A 1160 26.63 -22.04 21.57
C ASP A 1160 27.50 -23.22 21.11
N ASP A 1161 27.78 -24.23 21.97
CA ASP A 1161 28.58 -25.40 21.59
C ASP A 1161 27.80 -26.31 20.63
N MET A 1162 26.51 -26.53 20.90
CA MET A 1162 25.64 -27.29 20.00
C MET A 1162 25.41 -26.55 18.68
N LEU A 1163 25.24 -25.23 18.71
CA LEU A 1163 25.14 -24.40 17.51
C LEU A 1163 26.42 -24.45 16.68
N ARG A 1164 27.59 -24.47 17.32
CA ARG A 1164 28.89 -24.62 16.65
C ARG A 1164 28.98 -25.98 15.94
N GLN A 1165 28.61 -27.07 16.62
CA GLN A 1165 28.62 -28.41 16.01
C GLN A 1165 27.70 -28.53 14.79
N VAL A 1166 26.48 -27.98 14.87
CA VAL A 1166 25.53 -27.96 13.75
C VAL A 1166 26.08 -27.14 12.58
N TRP A 1167 26.69 -25.98 12.87
CA TRP A 1167 27.32 -25.14 11.87
C TRP A 1167 28.47 -25.86 11.14
N GLU A 1168 29.39 -26.50 11.88
CA GLU A 1168 30.53 -27.23 11.33
C GLU A 1168 30.10 -28.37 10.40
N ARG A 1169 29.06 -29.12 10.79
CA ARG A 1169 28.53 -30.21 9.97
C ARG A 1169 27.89 -29.69 8.68
N LEU A 1170 27.07 -28.64 8.77
CA LEU A 1170 26.47 -28.02 7.58
C LEU A 1170 27.56 -27.45 6.65
N GLU A 1171 28.57 -26.78 7.20
CA GLU A 1171 29.67 -26.18 6.42
C GLU A 1171 30.57 -27.26 5.78
N GLY A 1172 30.85 -28.35 6.51
CA GLY A 1172 31.65 -29.47 6.02
C GLY A 1172 30.99 -30.23 4.88
N LYS A 1173 29.65 -30.30 4.83
CA LYS A 1173 28.91 -30.98 3.75
C LYS A 1173 28.49 -30.05 2.61
N PHE A 1174 27.96 -28.88 2.92
CA PHE A 1174 27.31 -27.97 1.96
C PHE A 1174 27.99 -26.58 1.87
N GLY A 1175 29.12 -26.36 2.53
CA GLY A 1175 29.91 -25.12 2.43
C GLY A 1175 30.77 -25.05 1.16
N GLU A 1176 31.50 -23.94 0.99
CA GLU A 1176 32.32 -23.69 -0.22
C GLU A 1176 33.46 -24.73 -0.43
N GLN A 1177 33.84 -25.48 0.62
CA GLN A 1177 34.89 -26.51 0.61
C GLN A 1177 34.37 -27.93 0.94
N GLY A 1178 33.06 -28.17 0.80
CA GLY A 1178 32.44 -29.42 1.26
C GLY A 1178 32.89 -30.71 0.54
N SER A 1179 32.86 -31.83 1.26
CA SER A 1179 33.46 -33.12 0.84
C SER A 1179 32.63 -33.94 -0.16
N GLU A 1180 31.35 -33.63 -0.39
CA GLU A 1180 30.40 -34.49 -1.12
C GLU A 1180 29.92 -33.93 -2.47
N GLY A 1181 30.65 -33.00 -3.08
CA GLY A 1181 30.36 -32.51 -4.43
C GLY A 1181 29.16 -31.57 -4.54
N TRP A 1182 28.64 -31.05 -3.42
CA TRP A 1182 27.65 -29.97 -3.42
C TRP A 1182 28.30 -28.62 -3.82
N ARG A 1183 27.63 -27.78 -4.61
CA ARG A 1183 28.08 -26.39 -4.80
C ARG A 1183 27.71 -25.57 -3.57
N GLY A 1184 28.72 -25.15 -2.81
CA GLY A 1184 28.54 -24.53 -1.51
C GLY A 1184 27.64 -23.28 -1.47
N TRP A 1185 26.96 -23.04 -0.34
CA TRP A 1185 26.27 -21.77 -0.12
C TRP A 1185 27.30 -20.64 0.13
N ARG A 1186 27.05 -19.44 -0.40
CA ARG A 1186 27.85 -18.24 -0.06
C ARG A 1186 27.31 -17.59 1.21
N GLU A 1187 28.18 -17.16 2.12
CA GLU A 1187 27.76 -16.48 3.35
C GLU A 1187 27.31 -15.03 3.08
N ASP A 1188 26.17 -14.61 3.65
CA ASP A 1188 25.71 -13.21 3.70
C ASP A 1188 26.12 -12.55 5.02
N GLY A 1189 25.98 -11.23 5.16
CA GLY A 1189 26.40 -10.48 6.35
C GLY A 1189 25.86 -11.02 7.68
N ARG A 1190 24.63 -11.57 7.69
CA ARG A 1190 24.05 -12.21 8.89
C ARG A 1190 24.71 -13.55 9.23
N LEU A 1191 24.97 -14.40 8.24
CA LEU A 1191 25.64 -15.69 8.43
C LEU A 1191 27.13 -15.51 8.78
N LYS A 1192 27.79 -14.49 8.20
CA LYS A 1192 29.16 -14.10 8.56
C LYS A 1192 29.28 -13.63 10.00
N TRP A 1193 28.30 -12.85 10.47
CA TRP A 1193 28.25 -12.40 11.85
C TRP A 1193 27.96 -13.58 12.79
N LEU A 1194 27.01 -14.46 12.45
CA LEU A 1194 26.70 -15.64 13.25
C LEU A 1194 27.92 -16.54 13.40
N LYS A 1195 28.61 -16.85 12.28
CA LYS A 1195 29.88 -17.58 12.27
C LYS A 1195 30.92 -16.89 13.14
N LYS A 1196 31.11 -15.58 12.97
CA LYS A 1196 32.07 -14.81 13.76
C LYS A 1196 31.83 -14.95 15.28
N ASN A 1197 30.58 -14.83 15.73
CA ASN A 1197 30.26 -14.92 17.17
C ASN A 1197 30.26 -16.35 17.69
N LEU A 1198 29.99 -17.36 16.85
CA LEU A 1198 30.15 -18.77 17.24
C LEU A 1198 31.61 -19.17 17.45
N TYR A 1199 32.60 -18.45 16.90
CA TYR A 1199 34.03 -18.80 17.01
C TYR A 1199 34.91 -17.74 17.72
N GLU A 1200 34.38 -16.57 18.09
CA GLU A 1200 35.12 -15.49 18.79
C GLU A 1200 34.91 -15.46 20.31
N GLN A 1201 34.48 -16.57 20.93
CA GLN A 1201 34.61 -16.78 22.38
C GLN A 1201 35.66 -17.83 22.68
#